data_AF-A0A8T5TUN1-F1
#
_entry.id   AF-A0A8T5TUN1-F1
#
_cell.length_a   1.000
_cell.length_b   1.000
_cell.length_c   1.000
_cell.angle_alpha   90.00
_cell.angle_beta   90.00
_cell.angle_gamma   90.00
#
_symmetry.space_group_name_H-M   'P 1'
#
loop_
_entity.id
_entity.type
_entity.pdbx_description
1 polymer ?
#
loop_
_entity_poly.entity_id
_entity_poly.type
_entity_poly.pdbx_seq_one_letter_code
_entity_poly.pdbx_strand_id
1 'polypeptide(L)'
;MKKVGSVLVVGGGIAGIQASMDMADSGYKVYLIESTMSIGGVMSQLDKTFPTNDCAICILAPKLVAAGRHENITLLINTTLEKITGKAGNFTVDLKQQSLFLDQEKCTGCGVCAQECPVEAIDFFNEGLSKRSAISVKFPQAVPLVFSIDQDLCIGCGFCKGVCKAKAIDYTLEDKKTTLNVGALIIAPGFDEYDPEPTQHYGFGKYPNVVTSIQFERILSASGPHSGLILRPSDGIIPKKIAFIQCVGSRDKRHGGEYCSSVCCMYTAKEAVIAKEHMPIVQPTIFSMDIRACGKDFDKYIERAQEEYGVNYIRSRISSIKEIPESNNLILNYESEDGKIANETFNLVVLAVGALPNKSTKELAKTLKIDLNKENFCKTKPFSPVETSREGIYVCGMFSEPKDIPETVVEASAAAGAVNVLLSEVRNTLIEEKVLPKEIDITGEPPRIGVFVCHCGINIAGVVDVPAVVDYASKLPDVIYSERNLYTCSADTQSNIKEKIKEFNLNRVIVASCTPRTHEPLFQATIREAGLNKYLFDLANIRDQCSWVHMHEPKEATEKSMDLVRMAVAKARKLVPLQEQQVSVIHKGMVIGGGVAGMTAALNLADQGFEVFLVEKGKRLGGFSNNIYQTIENYDVQELISNLIKRVNDHKLVNVFLNAKINSIGGYVCNFTTNLSFGNDKQKKEFQHGIIIVATGAQEYKPKEGEFLYGKTDKVILQSELEKVLFTDAEKIKDLKTIVMIQCVGSRNEENPYCSRMCCSEAIKNAIKAKEINPELNIIVLFRDIRTYGFKEKYYNIAREKGIVFLRFDNDILPKITHKETHFSVDVATPKGDKINIKADLVALSAGIISDGEGNETLAKMLKVPTNDEKFFLEAHVKLRPSDFATDGIFLCGTARASATISESIAQALSAASRATTILSKDILFTEGVISKVDPALCIGCNRCADVCNYGAVGVKYEQGLMISEVNPLLCKGCGDCAAECPAGAITMSHFGNSQIEPMIAEAARVEFGNGRPRIIAFLCNWCSYAGADLAGVSRYQYPPNVRTIRVMCSGGISKSFILQAFLEGADGVFVGGCHIGDCHYIAGNQDALRRTLEIESELESIGINPDRFMRKWVSASEGKIFSDTMTEFVKKIKKLGPLES
;
A
#
# COMPACT_ATOMS: atom_id res chain seq x y z
N MET A 1 20.78 31.17 -16.48
CA MET A 1 21.02 29.78 -16.93
C MET A 1 19.67 29.20 -17.30
N LYS A 2 19.56 28.51 -18.44
CA LYS A 2 18.31 27.82 -18.85
C LYS A 2 18.04 26.65 -17.89
N LYS A 3 16.77 26.39 -17.58
CA LYS A 3 16.39 25.20 -16.80
C LYS A 3 16.75 23.92 -17.56
N VAL A 4 16.99 22.82 -16.83
CA VAL A 4 17.30 21.51 -17.41
C VAL A 4 16.17 20.53 -17.08
N GLY A 5 15.64 19.83 -18.09
CA GLY A 5 14.52 18.87 -17.95
C GLY A 5 14.92 17.51 -17.38
N SER A 6 15.86 17.47 -16.44
CA SER A 6 16.32 16.25 -15.77
C SER A 6 16.41 16.40 -14.26
N VAL A 7 16.33 15.28 -13.54
CA VAL A 7 16.33 15.22 -12.07
C VAL A 7 17.35 14.18 -11.61
N LEU A 8 18.14 14.51 -10.59
CA LEU A 8 18.96 13.52 -9.89
C LEU A 8 18.23 13.06 -8.62
N VAL A 9 18.03 11.76 -8.47
CA VAL A 9 17.50 11.14 -7.26
C VAL A 9 18.64 10.39 -6.56
N VAL A 10 18.85 10.67 -5.28
CA VAL A 10 19.95 10.11 -4.48
C VAL A 10 19.40 9.11 -3.47
N GLY A 11 19.66 7.82 -3.69
CA GLY A 11 19.23 6.71 -2.84
C GLY A 11 18.10 5.91 -3.49
N GLY A 12 18.32 4.60 -3.69
CA GLY A 12 17.45 3.66 -4.38
C GLY A 12 16.54 2.86 -3.46
N GLY A 13 16.18 3.37 -2.29
CA GLY A 13 15.10 2.81 -1.47
C GLY A 13 13.71 3.04 -2.09
N ILE A 14 12.65 2.54 -1.45
CA ILE A 14 11.26 2.73 -1.93
C ILE A 14 10.90 4.20 -2.20
N ALA A 15 11.46 5.14 -1.43
CA ALA A 15 11.29 6.57 -1.63
C ALA A 15 11.88 7.06 -2.97
N GLY A 16 13.16 6.79 -3.20
CA GLY A 16 13.83 7.23 -4.43
C GLY A 16 13.29 6.52 -5.68
N ILE A 17 12.91 5.24 -5.56
CA ILE A 17 12.23 4.51 -6.63
C ILE A 17 10.90 5.18 -7.00
N GLN A 18 10.05 5.47 -6.02
CA GLN A 18 8.77 6.14 -6.27
C GLN A 18 8.97 7.53 -6.89
N ALA A 19 9.88 8.33 -6.33
CA ALA A 19 10.15 9.67 -6.84
C ALA A 19 10.68 9.62 -8.29
N SER A 20 11.54 8.65 -8.61
CA SER A 20 12.07 8.47 -9.96
C SER A 20 10.98 8.09 -10.95
N MET A 21 10.09 7.16 -10.59
CA MET A 21 8.95 6.77 -11.42
C MET A 21 8.01 7.95 -11.66
N ASP A 22 7.64 8.69 -10.61
CA ASP A 22 6.74 9.84 -10.72
C ASP A 22 7.31 10.95 -11.60
N MET A 23 8.61 11.25 -11.47
CA MET A 23 9.28 12.24 -12.32
C MET A 23 9.38 11.75 -13.77
N ALA A 24 9.71 10.48 -14.00
CA ALA A 24 9.83 9.94 -15.34
C ALA A 24 8.47 9.89 -16.05
N ASP A 25 7.43 9.43 -15.36
CA ASP A 25 6.05 9.40 -15.86
C ASP A 25 5.46 10.81 -16.08
N SER A 26 5.98 11.83 -15.39
CA SER A 26 5.62 13.24 -15.56
C SER A 26 6.39 13.94 -16.68
N GLY A 27 7.28 13.22 -17.40
CA GLY A 27 7.98 13.75 -18.57
C GLY A 27 9.39 14.30 -18.33
N TYR A 28 10.16 13.74 -17.40
CA TYR A 28 11.54 14.16 -17.14
C TYR A 28 12.54 13.01 -17.26
N LYS A 29 13.78 13.32 -17.68
CA LYS A 29 14.89 12.37 -17.56
C LYS A 29 15.33 12.28 -16.10
N VAL A 30 15.47 11.07 -15.58
CA VAL A 30 15.87 10.84 -14.20
C VAL A 30 17.20 10.11 -14.16
N TYR A 31 18.11 10.59 -13.34
CA TYR A 31 19.30 9.85 -12.93
C TYR A 31 19.07 9.36 -11.50
N LEU A 32 18.93 8.05 -11.30
CA LEU A 32 18.78 7.45 -9.99
C LEU A 32 20.14 6.89 -9.57
N ILE A 33 20.78 7.51 -8.58
CA ILE A 33 22.04 6.99 -8.02
C ILE A 33 21.76 6.18 -6.76
N GLU A 34 22.42 5.03 -6.63
CA GLU A 34 22.37 4.15 -5.48
C GLU A 34 23.82 3.87 -5.04
N SER A 35 24.12 4.08 -3.76
CA SER A 35 25.48 3.91 -3.23
C SER A 35 25.86 2.44 -3.08
N THR A 36 24.88 1.53 -3.00
CA THR A 36 25.09 0.08 -2.95
C THR A 36 24.96 -0.57 -4.33
N MET A 37 25.10 -1.89 -4.38
CA MET A 37 25.12 -2.67 -5.62
C MET A 37 23.74 -2.82 -6.28
N SER A 38 22.65 -2.47 -5.60
CA SER A 38 21.30 -2.58 -6.16
C SER A 38 20.29 -1.72 -5.41
N ILE A 39 19.23 -1.30 -6.11
CA ILE A 39 18.09 -0.62 -5.50
C ILE A 39 17.26 -1.58 -4.64
N GLY A 40 16.47 -1.04 -3.71
CA GLY A 40 15.57 -1.78 -2.81
C GLY A 40 15.57 -1.25 -1.37
N GLY A 41 16.70 -0.72 -0.90
CA GLY A 41 16.88 -0.25 0.48
C GLY A 41 16.53 -1.31 1.53
N VAL A 42 16.27 -0.87 2.76
CA VAL A 42 15.92 -1.76 3.89
C VAL A 42 14.61 -2.54 3.65
N MET A 43 13.69 -1.99 2.84
CA MET A 43 12.43 -2.69 2.50
C MET A 43 12.67 -4.05 1.83
N SER A 44 13.79 -4.22 1.13
CA SER A 44 14.18 -5.51 0.53
C SER A 44 14.60 -6.58 1.55
N GLN A 45 14.99 -6.18 2.77
CA GLN A 45 15.35 -7.08 3.87
C GLN A 45 14.13 -7.57 4.68
N LEU A 46 13.00 -6.88 4.60
CA LEU A 46 11.78 -7.24 5.33
C LEU A 46 11.13 -8.49 4.72
N ASP A 47 10.53 -9.35 5.55
CA ASP A 47 9.72 -10.47 5.03
C ASP A 47 8.32 -9.99 4.63
N LYS A 48 7.66 -9.27 5.56
CA LYS A 48 6.26 -8.82 5.46
C LYS A 48 6.13 -7.37 5.88
N THR A 49 5.03 -6.72 5.50
CA THR A 49 4.73 -5.33 5.90
C THR A 49 3.40 -5.22 6.62
N PHE A 50 3.38 -4.56 7.78
CA PHE A 50 2.16 -4.20 8.51
C PHE A 50 1.38 -3.09 7.79
N PRO A 51 0.06 -2.94 7.98
CA PRO A 51 -0.83 -3.83 8.73
C PRO A 51 -1.41 -4.95 7.86
N THR A 52 -1.07 -4.99 6.57
CA THR A 52 -1.67 -5.91 5.60
C THR A 52 -1.06 -7.31 5.63
N ASN A 53 0.15 -7.48 6.18
CA ASN A 53 0.94 -8.71 6.08
C ASN A 53 1.29 -9.08 4.62
N ASP A 54 1.31 -8.10 3.72
CA ASP A 54 1.84 -8.29 2.37
C ASP A 54 3.31 -8.71 2.44
N CYS A 55 3.72 -9.63 1.58
CA CYS A 55 5.13 -9.94 1.42
C CYS A 55 5.86 -8.72 0.85
N ALA A 56 6.90 -8.24 1.55
CA ALA A 56 7.55 -6.97 1.21
C ALA A 56 8.13 -7.01 -0.20
N ILE A 57 8.77 -8.11 -0.59
CA ILE A 57 9.32 -8.26 -1.93
C ILE A 57 8.25 -8.35 -3.01
N CYS A 58 7.07 -8.90 -2.71
CA CYS A 58 5.99 -9.02 -3.69
C CYS A 58 5.43 -7.65 -4.10
N ILE A 59 5.47 -6.69 -3.19
CA ILE A 59 5.03 -5.33 -3.47
C ILE A 59 6.20 -4.46 -3.96
N LEU A 60 7.42 -4.67 -3.46
CA LEU A 60 8.61 -3.92 -3.85
C LEU A 60 9.14 -4.30 -5.25
N ALA A 61 9.25 -5.58 -5.57
CA ALA A 61 9.88 -6.06 -6.81
C ALA A 61 9.24 -5.49 -8.08
N PRO A 62 7.91 -5.37 -8.23
CA PRO A 62 7.31 -4.69 -9.37
C PRO A 62 7.82 -3.26 -9.55
N LYS A 63 8.04 -2.51 -8.47
CA LYS A 63 8.59 -1.14 -8.53
C LYS A 63 10.09 -1.14 -8.85
N LEU A 64 10.85 -2.09 -8.32
CA LEU A 64 12.27 -2.25 -8.68
C LEU A 64 12.41 -2.48 -10.18
N VAL A 65 11.65 -3.43 -10.72
CA VAL A 65 11.69 -3.77 -12.14
C VAL A 65 11.16 -2.63 -13.00
N ALA A 66 10.07 -1.98 -12.59
CA ALA A 66 9.54 -0.83 -13.31
C ALA A 66 10.58 0.29 -13.40
N ALA A 67 11.24 0.65 -12.29
CA ALA A 67 12.27 1.68 -12.29
C ALA A 67 13.52 1.26 -13.10
N GLY A 68 13.98 0.02 -12.95
CA GLY A 68 15.16 -0.49 -13.66
C GLY A 68 14.97 -0.67 -15.17
N ARG A 69 13.72 -0.77 -15.65
CA ARG A 69 13.37 -0.90 -17.09
C ARG A 69 12.74 0.36 -17.67
N HIS A 70 12.62 1.42 -16.89
CA HIS A 70 12.05 2.68 -17.37
C HIS A 70 13.06 3.41 -18.26
N GLU A 71 12.68 3.74 -19.49
CA GLU A 71 13.57 4.37 -20.47
C GLU A 71 14.12 5.74 -20.05
N ASN A 72 13.28 6.49 -19.34
CA ASN A 72 13.63 7.80 -18.82
C ASN A 72 14.30 7.76 -17.44
N ILE A 73 14.63 6.57 -16.92
CA ILE A 73 15.40 6.42 -15.68
C ILE A 73 16.75 5.77 -16.01
N THR A 74 17.83 6.52 -15.82
CA THR A 74 19.20 5.99 -15.84
C THR A 74 19.59 5.61 -14.43
N LEU A 75 19.62 4.31 -14.16
CA LEU A 75 20.04 3.75 -12.88
C LEU A 75 21.57 3.62 -12.81
N LEU A 76 22.18 4.24 -11.79
CA LEU A 76 23.62 4.24 -11.55
C LEU A 76 23.88 3.65 -10.15
N ILE A 77 24.14 2.34 -10.09
CA ILE A 77 24.52 1.65 -8.84
C ILE A 77 25.98 1.88 -8.48
N ASN A 78 26.33 1.60 -7.24
CA ASN A 78 27.66 1.81 -6.66
C ASN A 78 28.19 3.24 -6.91
N THR A 79 27.29 4.23 -6.85
CA THR A 79 27.54 5.60 -7.28
C THR A 79 27.27 6.58 -6.15
N THR A 80 28.20 7.51 -5.93
CA THR A 80 28.10 8.57 -4.92
C THR A 80 28.21 9.96 -5.54
N LEU A 81 27.61 10.94 -4.89
CA LEU A 81 27.69 12.36 -5.28
C LEU A 81 28.94 12.99 -4.64
N GLU A 82 29.94 13.37 -5.44
CA GLU A 82 31.17 14.01 -4.96
C GLU A 82 30.99 15.52 -4.78
N LYS A 83 30.31 16.18 -5.72
CA LYS A 83 30.24 17.63 -5.77
C LYS A 83 28.96 18.12 -6.45
N ILE A 84 28.47 19.27 -5.99
CA ILE A 84 27.37 20.00 -6.63
C ILE A 84 27.68 21.49 -6.69
N THR A 85 27.42 22.09 -7.86
CA THR A 85 27.48 23.53 -8.10
C THR A 85 26.23 23.99 -8.85
N GLY A 86 25.99 25.29 -8.94
CA GLY A 86 24.78 25.85 -9.57
C GLY A 86 23.64 26.11 -8.57
N LYS A 87 22.43 26.32 -9.13
CA LYS A 87 21.24 26.77 -8.41
C LYS A 87 19.98 26.08 -8.93
N ALA A 88 18.84 26.25 -8.24
CA ALA A 88 17.56 25.69 -8.64
C ALA A 88 17.28 25.89 -10.14
N GLY A 89 16.88 24.81 -10.81
CA GLY A 89 16.67 24.75 -12.25
C GLY A 89 17.90 24.39 -13.09
N ASN A 90 19.13 24.57 -12.57
CA ASN A 90 20.36 24.19 -13.28
C ASN A 90 21.53 23.99 -12.30
N PHE A 91 21.73 22.73 -11.93
CA PHE A 91 22.86 22.24 -11.14
C PHE A 91 23.80 21.43 -12.03
N THR A 92 25.10 21.53 -11.73
CA THR A 92 26.12 20.62 -12.25
C THR A 92 26.58 19.73 -11.10
N VAL A 93 26.47 18.41 -11.29
CA VAL A 93 26.77 17.39 -10.29
C VAL A 93 27.90 16.48 -10.79
N ASP A 94 28.89 16.23 -9.94
CA ASP A 94 29.96 15.27 -10.20
C ASP A 94 29.67 13.99 -9.43
N LEU A 95 29.62 12.88 -10.15
CA LEU A 95 29.34 11.55 -9.63
C LEU A 95 30.58 10.67 -9.74
N LYS A 96 30.81 9.84 -8.73
CA LYS A 96 31.81 8.78 -8.73
C LYS A 96 31.12 7.43 -8.64
N GLN A 97 31.22 6.64 -9.70
CA GLN A 97 30.78 5.27 -9.77
C GLN A 97 31.97 4.34 -9.52
N GLN A 98 31.93 3.61 -8.42
CA GLN A 98 32.98 2.67 -8.05
C GLN A 98 32.91 1.40 -8.92
N SER A 99 34.08 0.89 -9.30
CA SER A 99 34.18 -0.32 -10.12
C SER A 99 33.66 -1.56 -9.38
N LEU A 100 32.90 -2.40 -10.09
CA LEU A 100 32.44 -3.71 -9.59
C LEU A 100 33.47 -4.83 -9.87
N PHE A 101 34.61 -4.51 -10.52
CA PHE A 101 35.48 -5.44 -11.24
C PHE A 101 34.73 -6.38 -12.19
N LEU A 102 33.62 -5.87 -12.73
CA LEU A 102 32.70 -6.61 -13.58
C LEU A 102 31.93 -5.63 -14.48
N ASP A 103 31.89 -5.97 -15.77
CA ASP A 103 31.14 -5.28 -16.80
C ASP A 103 29.64 -5.59 -16.65
N GLN A 104 28.88 -4.58 -16.25
CA GLN A 104 27.46 -4.71 -15.93
C GLN A 104 26.63 -5.14 -17.14
N GLU A 105 26.98 -4.70 -18.35
CA GLU A 105 26.22 -5.00 -19.57
C GLU A 105 26.42 -6.44 -20.04
N LYS A 106 27.57 -7.04 -19.71
CA LYS A 106 27.86 -8.45 -20.03
C LYS A 106 27.37 -9.41 -18.97
N CYS A 107 27.11 -8.96 -17.75
CA CYS A 107 26.72 -9.83 -16.66
C CYS A 107 25.33 -10.42 -16.86
N THR A 108 25.20 -11.74 -16.78
CA THR A 108 23.91 -12.43 -16.90
C THR A 108 23.24 -12.71 -15.55
N GLY A 109 23.88 -12.35 -14.43
CA GLY A 109 23.32 -12.62 -13.10
C GLY A 109 23.24 -14.10 -12.69
N CYS A 110 23.89 -15.03 -13.43
CA CYS A 110 23.73 -16.48 -13.24
C CYS A 110 24.29 -17.07 -11.93
N GLY A 111 25.16 -16.35 -11.20
CA GLY A 111 25.68 -16.76 -9.89
C GLY A 111 26.73 -17.87 -9.85
N VAL A 112 27.07 -18.53 -10.96
CA VAL A 112 28.12 -19.58 -11.01
C VAL A 112 29.46 -19.07 -10.42
N CYS A 113 29.81 -17.83 -10.72
CA CYS A 113 31.03 -17.21 -10.20
C CYS A 113 31.08 -17.08 -8.67
N ALA A 114 29.94 -16.95 -8.00
CA ALA A 114 29.82 -16.85 -6.56
C ALA A 114 29.87 -18.22 -5.87
N GLN A 115 29.37 -19.26 -6.54
CA GLN A 115 29.42 -20.64 -6.07
C GLN A 115 30.85 -21.20 -6.05
N GLU A 116 31.67 -20.80 -7.02
CA GLU A 116 33.06 -21.25 -7.17
C GLU A 116 34.06 -20.35 -6.41
N CYS A 117 33.59 -19.32 -5.72
CA CYS A 117 34.46 -18.41 -4.98
C CYS A 117 34.91 -19.05 -3.67
N PRO A 118 36.23 -19.18 -3.39
CA PRO A 118 36.72 -19.84 -2.19
C PRO A 118 36.67 -18.96 -0.92
N VAL A 119 36.23 -17.71 -1.04
CA VAL A 119 36.16 -16.77 0.08
C VAL A 119 34.82 -16.93 0.78
N GLU A 120 34.85 -17.01 2.11
CA GLU A 120 33.67 -16.91 2.96
C GLU A 120 33.75 -15.65 3.81
N ALA A 121 32.71 -14.82 3.78
CA ALA A 121 32.64 -13.55 4.49
C ALA A 121 31.26 -13.35 5.12
N ILE A 122 31.15 -12.36 6.01
CA ILE A 122 29.90 -12.00 6.66
C ILE A 122 28.90 -11.47 5.63
N ASP A 123 27.70 -12.03 5.64
CA ASP A 123 26.59 -11.55 4.83
C ASP A 123 25.86 -10.41 5.54
N PHE A 124 26.19 -9.17 5.14
CA PHE A 124 25.57 -7.97 5.70
C PHE A 124 24.08 -7.85 5.36
N PHE A 125 23.61 -8.40 4.22
CA PHE A 125 22.18 -8.34 3.89
C PHE A 125 21.35 -9.21 4.85
N ASN A 126 21.94 -10.34 5.29
CA ASN A 126 21.37 -11.23 6.29
C ASN A 126 21.87 -10.92 7.72
N GLU A 127 22.33 -9.69 7.98
CA GLU A 127 22.68 -9.19 9.32
C GLU A 127 23.68 -10.08 10.08
N GLY A 128 24.60 -10.69 9.32
CA GLY A 128 25.64 -11.58 9.81
C GLY A 128 25.19 -12.98 10.23
N LEU A 129 23.94 -13.36 9.93
CA LEU A 129 23.38 -14.68 10.23
C LEU A 129 23.75 -15.75 9.18
N SER A 130 24.33 -15.34 8.05
CA SER A 130 24.86 -16.23 7.01
C SER A 130 26.22 -15.75 6.52
N LYS A 131 26.83 -16.60 5.70
CA LYS A 131 28.05 -16.29 4.97
C LYS A 131 27.71 -15.97 3.51
N ARG A 132 28.53 -15.12 2.90
CA ARG A 132 28.53 -14.84 1.45
C ARG A 132 29.93 -14.99 0.90
N SER A 133 30.06 -15.12 -0.42
CA SER A 133 31.35 -15.06 -1.09
C SER A 133 31.79 -13.62 -1.41
N ALA A 134 33.06 -13.44 -1.78
CA ALA A 134 33.61 -12.12 -2.14
C ALA A 134 32.97 -11.57 -3.42
N ILE A 135 32.58 -12.43 -4.36
CA ILE A 135 31.76 -12.04 -5.51
C ILE A 135 30.31 -12.42 -5.23
N SER A 136 29.45 -11.43 -5.04
CA SER A 136 28.07 -11.67 -4.59
C SER A 136 27.09 -10.69 -5.23
N VAL A 137 25.81 -11.01 -5.12
CA VAL A 137 24.70 -10.08 -5.34
C VAL A 137 24.06 -9.74 -4.00
N LYS A 138 23.52 -8.53 -3.84
CA LYS A 138 22.97 -8.06 -2.56
C LYS A 138 21.82 -8.94 -2.07
N PHE A 139 20.89 -9.29 -2.96
CA PHE A 139 19.78 -10.19 -2.70
C PHE A 139 19.24 -10.79 -4.03
N PRO A 140 18.47 -11.90 -4.01
CA PRO A 140 18.14 -12.62 -5.24
C PRO A 140 17.27 -11.84 -6.24
N GLN A 141 16.46 -10.88 -5.80
CA GLN A 141 15.61 -10.04 -6.66
C GLN A 141 16.21 -8.65 -6.91
N ALA A 142 17.52 -8.50 -6.71
CA ALA A 142 18.22 -7.24 -6.90
C ALA A 142 17.98 -6.67 -8.30
N VAL A 143 17.82 -5.34 -8.36
CA VAL A 143 17.77 -4.60 -9.62
C VAL A 143 18.89 -3.55 -9.63
N PRO A 144 19.75 -3.52 -10.66
CA PRO A 144 19.91 -4.58 -11.66
C PRO A 144 20.41 -5.88 -10.99
N LEU A 145 20.12 -7.04 -11.59
CA LEU A 145 20.65 -8.31 -11.09
C LEU A 145 22.09 -8.51 -11.58
N VAL A 146 23.03 -7.85 -10.91
CA VAL A 146 24.45 -7.85 -11.28
C VAL A 146 25.30 -8.26 -10.08
N PHE A 147 26.27 -9.14 -10.32
CA PHE A 147 27.26 -9.51 -9.31
C PHE A 147 28.33 -8.44 -9.20
N SER A 148 28.92 -8.31 -8.02
CA SER A 148 30.07 -7.44 -7.81
C SER A 148 31.10 -8.11 -6.95
N ILE A 149 32.37 -7.79 -7.20
CA ILE A 149 33.49 -8.25 -6.39
C ILE A 149 33.75 -7.23 -5.29
N ASP A 150 33.69 -7.69 -4.05
CA ASP A 150 34.16 -6.96 -2.89
C ASP A 150 35.69 -6.98 -2.86
N GLN A 151 36.31 -5.84 -3.08
CA GLN A 151 37.76 -5.73 -3.25
C GLN A 151 38.51 -6.00 -1.94
N ASP A 152 37.90 -5.71 -0.79
CA ASP A 152 38.51 -5.91 0.53
C ASP A 152 38.53 -7.40 0.91
N LEU A 153 37.63 -8.20 0.33
CA LEU A 153 37.52 -9.64 0.58
C LEU A 153 38.17 -10.49 -0.52
N CYS A 154 38.35 -9.97 -1.72
CA CYS A 154 38.86 -10.71 -2.86
C CYS A 154 40.34 -11.06 -2.71
N ILE A 155 40.67 -12.35 -2.81
CA ILE A 155 42.05 -12.86 -2.73
C ILE A 155 42.76 -12.91 -4.10
N GLY A 156 42.14 -12.42 -5.18
CA GLY A 156 42.77 -12.36 -6.51
C GLY A 156 43.01 -13.71 -7.20
N CYS A 157 42.30 -14.78 -6.82
CA CYS A 157 42.54 -16.13 -7.34
C CYS A 157 42.13 -16.38 -8.81
N GLY A 158 41.28 -15.52 -9.39
CA GLY A 158 40.86 -15.62 -10.80
C GLY A 158 39.81 -16.68 -11.15
N PHE A 159 39.38 -17.53 -10.21
CA PHE A 159 38.38 -18.59 -10.46
C PHE A 159 37.08 -18.05 -11.06
N CYS A 160 36.53 -17.00 -10.46
CA CYS A 160 35.29 -16.38 -10.93
C CYS A 160 35.39 -15.93 -12.40
N LYS A 161 36.54 -15.37 -12.81
CA LYS A 161 36.81 -15.00 -14.21
C LYS A 161 36.87 -16.22 -15.14
N GLY A 162 37.47 -17.33 -14.69
CA GLY A 162 37.57 -18.56 -15.46
C GLY A 162 36.22 -19.24 -15.74
N VAL A 163 35.29 -19.20 -14.78
CA VAL A 163 33.97 -19.84 -14.92
C VAL A 163 32.90 -18.94 -15.56
N CYS A 164 33.17 -17.65 -15.71
CA CYS A 164 32.23 -16.69 -16.30
C CYS A 164 32.15 -16.84 -17.83
N LYS A 165 31.14 -17.59 -18.32
CA LYS A 165 30.90 -17.77 -19.76
C LYS A 165 30.65 -16.46 -20.51
N ALA A 166 30.00 -15.49 -19.86
CA ALA A 166 29.71 -14.18 -20.44
C ALA A 166 30.94 -13.25 -20.51
N LYS A 167 32.08 -13.65 -19.91
CA LYS A 167 33.32 -12.86 -19.85
C LYS A 167 33.09 -11.45 -19.29
N ALA A 168 32.22 -11.35 -18.28
CA ALA A 168 31.88 -10.08 -17.64
C ALA A 168 32.92 -9.63 -16.60
N ILE A 169 33.68 -10.54 -15.99
CA ILE A 169 34.62 -10.20 -14.91
C ILE A 169 35.92 -9.61 -15.47
N ASP A 170 36.24 -8.41 -15.01
CA ASP A 170 37.43 -7.66 -15.40
C ASP A 170 37.99 -6.85 -14.22
N TYR A 171 39.09 -7.33 -13.65
CA TYR A 171 39.80 -6.70 -12.53
C TYR A 171 40.53 -5.41 -12.90
N THR A 172 40.59 -5.05 -14.20
CA THR A 172 41.27 -3.82 -14.66
C THR A 172 40.35 -2.62 -14.74
N LEU A 173 39.05 -2.81 -14.49
CA LEU A 173 38.06 -1.73 -14.52
C LEU A 173 38.30 -0.74 -13.36
N GLU A 174 38.47 0.53 -13.70
CA GLU A 174 38.65 1.63 -12.75
C GLU A 174 37.34 2.36 -12.41
N ASP A 175 37.37 3.17 -11.34
CA ASP A 175 36.25 4.03 -10.96
C ASP A 175 35.92 5.03 -12.07
N LYS A 176 34.63 5.18 -12.39
CA LYS A 176 34.15 6.11 -13.42
C LYS A 176 33.69 7.41 -12.79
N LYS A 177 34.22 8.54 -13.28
CA LYS A 177 33.73 9.88 -12.93
C LYS A 177 32.83 10.42 -14.03
N THR A 178 31.65 10.92 -13.66
CA THR A 178 30.66 11.44 -14.60
C THR A 178 30.14 12.78 -14.09
N THR A 179 30.13 13.81 -14.94
CA THR A 179 29.49 15.10 -14.65
C THR A 179 28.16 15.18 -15.38
N LEU A 180 27.09 15.53 -14.66
CA LEU A 180 25.74 15.68 -15.20
C LEU A 180 25.19 17.09 -14.92
N ASN A 181 24.31 17.57 -15.80
CA ASN A 181 23.50 18.75 -15.53
C ASN A 181 22.07 18.32 -15.21
N VAL A 182 21.52 18.81 -14.10
CA VAL A 182 20.18 18.48 -13.62
C VAL A 182 19.42 19.73 -13.16
N GLY A 183 18.12 19.74 -13.31
CA GLY A 183 17.27 20.85 -12.89
C GLY A 183 16.99 20.87 -11.40
N ALA A 184 16.86 19.69 -10.78
CA ALA A 184 16.57 19.52 -9.37
C ALA A 184 17.19 18.23 -8.81
N LEU A 185 17.24 18.14 -7.48
CA LEU A 185 17.66 16.95 -6.75
C LEU A 185 16.58 16.49 -5.77
N ILE A 186 16.38 15.18 -5.65
CA ILE A 186 15.55 14.56 -4.61
C ILE A 186 16.45 13.64 -3.77
N ILE A 187 16.53 13.88 -2.47
CA ILE A 187 17.46 13.23 -1.55
C ILE A 187 16.70 12.20 -0.69
N ALA A 188 17.01 10.93 -0.89
CA ALA A 188 16.35 9.78 -0.28
C ALA A 188 17.34 8.69 0.20
N PRO A 189 18.39 9.04 0.99
CA PRO A 189 19.46 8.09 1.37
C PRO A 189 19.01 6.99 2.35
N GLY A 190 17.76 7.02 2.82
CA GLY A 190 17.25 6.06 3.79
C GLY A 190 17.69 6.36 5.22
N PHE A 191 17.99 5.31 5.97
CA PHE A 191 18.33 5.35 7.40
C PHE A 191 19.27 4.18 7.71
N ASP A 192 19.96 4.27 8.86
CA ASP A 192 20.68 3.15 9.45
C ASP A 192 19.93 2.68 10.71
N GLU A 193 20.06 1.40 11.04
CA GLU A 193 19.51 0.87 12.28
C GLU A 193 20.37 1.25 13.48
N TYR A 194 19.74 1.36 14.65
CA TYR A 194 20.46 1.53 15.89
C TYR A 194 21.22 0.25 16.26
N ASP A 195 22.52 0.39 16.46
CA ASP A 195 23.37 -0.67 16.99
C ASP A 195 23.20 -0.79 18.52
N PRO A 196 22.68 -1.92 19.05
CA PRO A 196 22.46 -2.11 20.47
C PRO A 196 23.69 -2.49 21.30
N GLU A 197 24.89 -2.58 20.72
CA GLU A 197 26.12 -2.86 21.48
C GLU A 197 26.33 -1.94 22.73
N PRO A 198 26.01 -0.62 22.68
CA PRO A 198 26.10 0.25 23.86
C PRO A 198 25.11 -0.10 24.98
N THR A 199 24.06 -0.87 24.70
CA THR A 199 23.04 -1.30 25.67
C THR A 199 23.35 -2.66 26.29
N GLN A 200 24.55 -2.81 26.86
CA GLN A 200 25.08 -4.08 27.39
C GLN A 200 24.14 -4.81 28.39
N HIS A 201 23.26 -4.10 29.08
CA HIS A 201 22.27 -4.68 30.00
C HIS A 201 21.19 -5.53 29.31
N TYR A 202 21.03 -5.39 27.99
CA TYR A 202 20.21 -6.29 27.17
C TYR A 202 20.99 -7.49 26.60
N GLY A 203 22.31 -7.52 26.76
CA GLY A 203 23.13 -8.69 26.40
C GLY A 203 23.31 -8.93 24.90
N PHE A 204 23.01 -7.94 24.05
CA PHE A 204 23.33 -8.01 22.62
C PHE A 204 24.85 -8.14 22.39
N GLY A 205 25.25 -8.95 21.41
CA GLY A 205 26.65 -9.30 21.14
C GLY A 205 27.28 -10.27 22.14
N LYS A 206 26.70 -10.40 23.34
CA LYS A 206 27.15 -11.35 24.39
C LYS A 206 26.37 -12.66 24.35
N TYR A 207 25.05 -12.58 24.23
CA TYR A 207 24.15 -13.74 24.24
C TYR A 207 23.67 -14.02 22.81
N PRO A 208 23.95 -15.20 22.21
CA PRO A 208 23.58 -15.47 20.83
C PRO A 208 22.07 -15.40 20.56
N ASN A 209 21.24 -15.67 21.59
CA ASN A 209 19.78 -15.65 21.48
C ASN A 209 19.16 -14.25 21.71
N VAL A 210 19.98 -13.19 21.78
CA VAL A 210 19.53 -11.80 21.74
C VAL A 210 19.84 -11.26 20.34
N VAL A 211 18.79 -11.06 19.54
CA VAL A 211 18.90 -10.57 18.16
C VAL A 211 18.22 -9.21 18.01
N THR A 212 18.56 -8.44 16.98
CA THR A 212 17.82 -7.23 16.61
C THR A 212 16.53 -7.58 15.84
N SER A 213 15.61 -6.64 15.74
CA SER A 213 14.40 -6.80 14.91
C SER A 213 14.73 -7.05 13.44
N ILE A 214 15.76 -6.42 12.87
CA ILE A 214 16.14 -6.69 11.48
C ILE A 214 16.76 -8.09 11.33
N GLN A 215 17.56 -8.57 12.30
CA GLN A 215 18.05 -9.94 12.30
C GLN A 215 16.87 -10.92 12.34
N PHE A 216 15.85 -10.59 13.14
CA PHE A 216 14.64 -11.38 13.20
C PHE A 216 13.82 -11.33 11.89
N GLU A 217 13.74 -10.20 11.19
CA GLU A 217 13.17 -10.12 9.83
C GLU A 217 13.89 -11.07 8.88
N ARG A 218 15.23 -11.13 8.93
CA ARG A 218 16.01 -12.06 8.11
C ARG A 218 15.74 -13.52 8.51
N ILE A 219 15.64 -13.84 9.80
CA ILE A 219 15.25 -15.18 10.28
C ILE A 219 13.86 -15.58 9.77
N LEU A 220 12.88 -14.67 9.81
CA LEU A 220 11.53 -14.88 9.30
C LEU A 220 11.49 -15.04 7.77
N SER A 221 12.44 -14.44 7.06
CA SER A 221 12.37 -14.33 5.60
C SER A 221 12.56 -15.66 4.88
N ALA A 222 11.72 -15.89 3.87
CA ALA A 222 11.85 -17.03 2.95
C ALA A 222 13.18 -17.04 2.18
N SER A 223 13.76 -15.87 1.91
CA SER A 223 15.08 -15.70 1.30
C SER A 223 16.18 -15.45 2.33
N GLY A 224 15.85 -15.65 3.61
CA GLY A 224 16.76 -15.50 4.73
C GLY A 224 17.63 -16.74 4.99
N PRO A 225 18.53 -16.68 5.99
CA PRO A 225 19.51 -17.73 6.29
C PRO A 225 18.88 -19.09 6.64
N HIS A 226 17.62 -19.12 7.07
CA HIS A 226 16.93 -20.32 7.52
C HIS A 226 15.65 -20.61 6.72
N SER A 227 15.49 -19.98 5.53
CA SER A 227 14.34 -20.18 4.64
C SER A 227 12.97 -20.02 5.34
N GLY A 228 12.88 -19.10 6.30
CA GLY A 228 11.67 -18.83 7.09
C GLY A 228 11.45 -19.70 8.32
N LEU A 229 12.35 -20.66 8.61
CA LEU A 229 12.34 -21.40 9.87
C LEU A 229 12.92 -20.55 11.00
N ILE A 230 12.16 -20.41 12.09
CA ILE A 230 12.57 -19.60 13.24
C ILE A 230 13.46 -20.45 14.14
N LEU A 231 14.77 -20.33 13.96
CA LEU A 231 15.76 -21.09 14.71
C LEU A 231 16.55 -20.16 15.65
N ARG A 232 16.81 -20.62 16.87
CA ARG A 232 17.70 -19.93 17.81
C ARG A 232 19.13 -19.89 17.25
N PRO A 233 19.82 -18.72 17.25
CA PRO A 233 21.18 -18.64 16.75
C PRO A 233 22.19 -19.50 17.54
N SER A 234 21.95 -19.76 18.82
CA SER A 234 22.86 -20.56 19.66
C SER A 234 22.91 -22.05 19.30
N ASP A 235 21.77 -22.66 18.99
CA ASP A 235 21.61 -24.13 18.97
C ASP A 235 20.70 -24.65 17.84
N GLY A 236 20.09 -23.77 17.04
CA GLY A 236 19.20 -24.17 15.94
C GLY A 236 17.85 -24.72 16.39
N ILE A 237 17.47 -24.60 17.66
CA ILE A 237 16.18 -25.09 18.18
C ILE A 237 15.08 -24.06 17.93
N ILE A 238 13.87 -24.50 17.61
CA ILE A 238 12.70 -23.63 17.46
C ILE A 238 12.33 -23.04 18.84
N PRO A 239 12.34 -21.70 19.01
CA PRO A 239 12.03 -21.07 20.29
C PRO A 239 10.53 -21.16 20.58
N LYS A 240 10.16 -21.60 21.79
CA LYS A 240 8.76 -21.64 22.22
C LYS A 240 8.29 -20.28 22.74
N LYS A 241 9.12 -19.56 23.51
CA LYS A 241 8.81 -18.23 24.04
C LYS A 241 9.77 -17.18 23.46
N ILE A 242 9.21 -16.13 22.86
CA ILE A 242 9.98 -15.03 22.28
C ILE A 242 9.58 -13.72 22.98
N ALA A 243 10.55 -12.98 23.50
CA ALA A 243 10.34 -11.66 24.07
C ALA A 243 10.77 -10.57 23.09
N PHE A 244 9.91 -9.58 22.84
CA PHE A 244 10.23 -8.40 22.05
C PHE A 244 10.36 -7.18 22.95
N ILE A 245 11.45 -6.43 22.84
CA ILE A 245 11.74 -5.28 23.70
C ILE A 245 11.67 -4.00 22.88
N GLN A 246 10.70 -3.14 23.18
CA GLN A 246 10.48 -1.88 22.48
C GLN A 246 11.45 -0.77 22.87
N CYS A 247 11.55 0.24 22.00
CA CYS A 247 12.27 1.49 22.23
C CYS A 247 13.78 1.31 22.46
N VAL A 248 14.41 0.31 21.85
CA VAL A 248 15.86 0.13 21.92
C VAL A 248 16.52 1.17 21.00
N GLY A 249 17.29 2.10 21.57
CA GLY A 249 17.91 3.21 20.82
C GLY A 249 16.95 4.36 20.46
N SER A 250 15.75 4.39 21.03
CA SER A 250 14.75 5.45 20.81
C SER A 250 14.07 5.82 22.11
N ARG A 251 13.66 7.09 22.25
CA ARG A 251 13.10 7.63 23.50
C ARG A 251 14.04 7.39 24.69
N ASP A 252 15.35 7.44 24.45
CA ASP A 252 16.37 7.20 25.46
C ASP A 252 17.42 8.32 25.41
N LYS A 253 17.52 9.09 26.50
CA LYS A 253 18.47 10.21 26.64
C LYS A 253 19.93 9.74 26.80
N ARG A 254 20.16 8.46 27.14
CA ARG A 254 21.50 7.90 27.41
C ARG A 254 22.10 7.22 26.18
N HIS A 255 21.28 6.49 25.44
CA HIS A 255 21.71 5.63 24.34
C HIS A 255 20.74 5.74 23.15
N GLY A 256 21.18 6.35 22.05
CA GLY A 256 20.36 6.57 20.85
C GLY A 256 19.68 7.94 20.80
N GLY A 257 18.48 8.00 20.21
CA GLY A 257 17.74 9.25 19.98
C GLY A 257 16.69 9.57 21.05
N GLU A 258 16.51 10.85 21.37
CA GLU A 258 15.41 11.33 22.24
C GLU A 258 14.03 11.32 21.56
N TYR A 259 13.98 10.95 20.28
CA TYR A 259 12.78 10.88 19.47
C TYR A 259 12.21 9.45 19.42
N CYS A 260 10.99 9.34 18.91
CA CYS A 260 10.37 8.05 18.62
C CYS A 260 10.64 7.66 17.17
N SER A 261 11.07 6.41 16.93
CA SER A 261 11.31 5.91 15.57
C SER A 261 10.04 5.62 14.75
N SER A 262 8.85 5.90 15.31
CA SER A 262 7.53 5.82 14.66
C SER A 262 7.05 4.46 14.14
N VAL A 263 7.94 3.49 13.91
CA VAL A 263 7.61 2.20 13.26
C VAL A 263 7.74 0.97 14.18
N CYS A 264 8.50 1.07 15.28
CA CYS A 264 8.88 -0.07 16.12
C CYS A 264 7.71 -0.85 16.72
N CYS A 265 6.70 -0.15 17.24
CA CYS A 265 5.52 -0.81 17.77
C CYS A 265 4.81 -1.68 16.72
N MET A 266 4.80 -1.24 15.45
CA MET A 266 4.06 -1.91 14.40
C MET A 266 4.85 -3.04 13.73
N TYR A 267 6.15 -2.86 13.45
CA TYR A 267 6.92 -3.98 12.91
C TYR A 267 7.03 -5.11 13.93
N THR A 268 7.09 -4.82 15.24
CA THR A 268 7.14 -5.87 16.26
C THR A 268 5.83 -6.62 16.38
N ALA A 269 4.69 -5.91 16.34
CA ALA A 269 3.39 -6.57 16.28
C ALA A 269 3.34 -7.52 15.06
N LYS A 270 3.86 -7.07 13.92
CA LYS A 270 3.99 -7.88 12.71
C LYS A 270 4.94 -9.06 12.88
N GLU A 271 6.11 -8.87 13.46
CA GLU A 271 7.07 -9.95 13.69
C GLU A 271 6.48 -11.02 14.60
N ALA A 272 5.77 -10.63 15.65
CA ALA A 272 5.09 -11.53 16.57
C ALA A 272 3.98 -12.35 15.87
N VAL A 273 3.15 -11.68 15.07
CA VAL A 273 2.07 -12.34 14.29
C VAL A 273 2.66 -13.31 13.25
N ILE A 274 3.64 -12.86 12.46
CA ILE A 274 4.27 -13.71 11.44
C ILE A 274 5.04 -14.87 12.07
N ALA A 275 5.68 -14.66 13.23
CA ALA A 275 6.32 -15.74 13.96
C ALA A 275 5.33 -16.84 14.39
N LYS A 276 4.12 -16.42 14.82
CA LYS A 276 3.03 -17.32 15.17
C LYS A 276 2.44 -18.04 13.95
N GLU A 277 2.31 -17.35 12.82
CA GLU A 277 1.88 -17.93 11.53
C GLU A 277 2.87 -19.01 11.05
N HIS A 278 4.18 -18.70 11.08
CA HIS A 278 5.22 -19.64 10.63
C HIS A 278 5.31 -20.84 11.58
N MET A 279 5.24 -20.61 12.89
CA MET A 279 5.45 -21.63 13.93
C MET A 279 4.37 -21.52 15.03
N PRO A 280 3.26 -22.27 14.95
CA PRO A 280 2.14 -22.17 15.90
C PRO A 280 2.51 -22.39 17.38
N ILE A 281 3.62 -23.08 17.64
CA ILE A 281 4.17 -23.32 19.00
C ILE A 281 4.72 -22.05 19.67
N VAL A 282 5.08 -21.02 18.90
CA VAL A 282 5.66 -19.76 19.40
C VAL A 282 4.65 -19.02 20.27
N GLN A 283 5.13 -18.46 21.38
CA GLN A 283 4.40 -17.63 22.33
C GLN A 283 5.12 -16.27 22.42
N PRO A 284 4.68 -15.27 21.65
CA PRO A 284 5.31 -13.96 21.63
C PRO A 284 4.81 -13.07 22.76
N THR A 285 5.74 -12.38 23.44
CA THR A 285 5.46 -11.36 24.46
C THR A 285 6.16 -10.06 24.10
N ILE A 286 5.42 -8.95 24.03
CA ILE A 286 5.93 -7.63 23.68
C ILE A 286 5.99 -6.76 24.95
N PHE A 287 7.18 -6.28 25.29
CA PHE A 287 7.42 -5.35 26.39
C PHE A 287 7.50 -3.91 25.85
N SER A 288 6.57 -3.06 26.29
CA SER A 288 6.45 -1.69 25.76
C SER A 288 6.11 -0.64 26.83
N MET A 289 6.42 0.63 26.55
CA MET A 289 6.01 1.76 27.41
C MET A 289 4.64 2.33 26.99
N ASP A 290 4.44 2.48 25.68
CA ASP A 290 3.23 2.94 25.02
C ASP A 290 3.12 2.18 23.70
N ILE A 291 1.90 1.89 23.26
CA ILE A 291 1.65 1.35 21.91
C ILE A 291 1.31 2.50 20.97
N ARG A 292 2.19 2.79 20.00
CA ARG A 292 2.06 3.93 19.07
C ARG A 292 1.50 3.55 17.70
N ALA A 293 0.34 2.91 17.70
CA ALA A 293 -0.41 2.51 16.50
C ALA A 293 -1.17 3.70 15.87
N CYS A 294 -0.47 4.62 15.19
CA CYS A 294 -1.06 5.92 14.77
C CYS A 294 -1.55 5.98 13.32
N GLY A 295 -1.30 4.94 12.51
CA GLY A 295 -1.70 4.86 11.11
C GLY A 295 -3.13 4.32 10.92
N LYS A 296 -3.64 4.45 9.70
CA LYS A 296 -4.93 3.86 9.30
C LYS A 296 -4.91 2.35 9.55
N ASP A 297 -5.93 1.85 10.26
CA ASP A 297 -6.10 0.45 10.67
C ASP A 297 -4.99 -0.14 11.57
N PHE A 298 -4.14 0.70 12.19
CA PHE A 298 -3.05 0.18 13.04
C PHE A 298 -3.56 -0.32 14.40
N ASP A 299 -4.54 0.33 15.03
CA ASP A 299 -5.13 -0.18 16.28
C ASP A 299 -5.80 -1.54 16.06
N LYS A 300 -6.63 -1.67 15.01
CA LYS A 300 -7.22 -2.95 14.60
C LYS A 300 -6.17 -4.06 14.43
N TYR A 301 -5.00 -3.72 13.90
CA TYR A 301 -3.91 -4.69 13.76
C TYR A 301 -3.33 -5.14 15.11
N ILE A 302 -3.23 -4.23 16.09
CA ILE A 302 -2.80 -4.56 17.46
C ILE A 302 -3.86 -5.43 18.15
N GLU A 303 -5.13 -5.05 18.06
CA GLU A 303 -6.26 -5.82 18.60
C GLU A 303 -6.26 -7.24 18.02
N ARG A 304 -6.13 -7.37 16.69
CA ARG A 304 -5.99 -8.66 16.02
C ARG A 304 -4.80 -9.47 16.53
N ALA A 305 -3.64 -8.84 16.73
CA ALA A 305 -2.47 -9.53 17.27
C ALA A 305 -2.74 -10.10 18.67
N GLN A 306 -3.47 -9.38 19.52
CA GLN A 306 -3.82 -9.82 20.87
C GLN A 306 -4.89 -10.92 20.85
N GLU A 307 -6.00 -10.70 20.15
CA GLU A 307 -7.20 -11.54 20.22
C GLU A 307 -7.10 -12.80 19.36
N GLU A 308 -6.60 -12.69 18.12
CA GLU A 308 -6.55 -13.82 17.19
C GLU A 308 -5.25 -14.63 17.31
N TYR A 309 -4.12 -13.96 17.56
CA TYR A 309 -2.79 -14.60 17.57
C TYR A 309 -2.23 -14.83 18.99
N GLY A 310 -2.91 -14.33 20.02
CA GLY A 310 -2.51 -14.49 21.42
C GLY A 310 -1.17 -13.81 21.75
N VAL A 311 -0.85 -12.71 21.06
CA VAL A 311 0.35 -11.91 21.34
C VAL A 311 0.16 -11.19 22.68
N ASN A 312 1.00 -11.52 23.65
CA ASN A 312 0.91 -10.92 24.99
C ASN A 312 1.61 -9.56 25.01
N TYR A 313 0.96 -8.53 25.57
CA TYR A 313 1.55 -7.21 25.75
C TYR A 313 1.75 -6.91 27.23
N ILE A 314 2.98 -6.60 27.61
CA ILE A 314 3.33 -6.21 28.98
C ILE A 314 3.84 -4.78 28.96
N ARG A 315 3.21 -3.92 29.74
CA ARG A 315 3.64 -2.53 29.85
C ARG A 315 4.81 -2.38 30.83
N SER A 316 6.02 -2.61 30.35
CA SER A 316 7.23 -2.48 31.16
C SER A 316 8.45 -2.14 30.31
N ARG A 317 9.39 -1.39 30.90
CA ARG A 317 10.73 -1.21 30.33
C ARG A 317 11.65 -2.23 31.00
N ILE A 318 12.20 -3.15 30.22
CA ILE A 318 13.09 -4.20 30.75
C ILE A 318 14.34 -3.57 31.36
N SER A 319 14.69 -4.04 32.56
CA SER A 319 15.83 -3.55 33.34
C SER A 319 17.15 -4.25 32.98
N SER A 320 17.12 -5.58 32.83
CA SER A 320 18.29 -6.41 32.52
C SER A 320 17.89 -7.76 31.96
N ILE A 321 18.78 -8.37 31.17
CA ILE A 321 18.66 -9.74 30.66
C ILE A 321 19.85 -10.56 31.15
N LYS A 322 19.60 -11.81 31.56
CA LYS A 322 20.64 -12.78 31.95
C LYS A 322 20.42 -14.11 31.25
N GLU A 323 21.48 -14.70 30.73
CA GLU A 323 21.45 -16.04 30.14
C GLU A 323 21.63 -17.14 31.20
N ILE A 324 20.95 -18.27 31.00
CA ILE A 324 21.09 -19.53 31.75
C ILE A 324 22.11 -20.40 30.98
N PRO A 325 23.36 -20.58 31.48
CA PRO A 325 24.44 -21.21 30.72
C PRO A 325 24.14 -22.62 30.19
N GLU A 326 23.35 -23.42 30.92
CA GLU A 326 23.07 -24.81 30.53
C GLU A 326 22.08 -24.93 29.38
N SER A 327 21.22 -23.92 29.18
CA SER A 327 20.12 -23.96 28.20
C SER A 327 20.16 -22.85 27.16
N ASN A 328 21.06 -21.87 27.34
CA ASN A 328 21.13 -20.61 26.60
C ASN A 328 19.80 -19.81 26.62
N ASN A 329 18.89 -20.12 27.55
CA ASN A 329 17.64 -19.37 27.72
C ASN A 329 17.89 -18.04 28.45
N LEU A 330 16.97 -17.09 28.30
CA LEU A 330 17.13 -15.71 28.75
C LEU A 330 16.10 -15.37 29.83
N ILE A 331 16.55 -14.94 31.00
CA ILE A 331 15.71 -14.45 32.10
C ILE A 331 15.59 -12.93 31.98
N LEU A 332 14.35 -12.45 31.89
CA LEU A 332 14.00 -11.03 31.86
C LEU A 332 13.43 -10.61 33.23
N ASN A 333 13.92 -9.50 33.78
CA ASN A 333 13.40 -8.89 35.01
C ASN A 333 12.63 -7.61 34.67
N TYR A 334 11.35 -7.55 35.07
CA TYR A 334 10.48 -6.42 34.76
C TYR A 334 9.44 -6.16 35.85
N GLU A 335 8.90 -4.94 35.89
CA GLU A 335 7.75 -4.59 36.73
C GLU A 335 6.46 -4.88 35.97
N SER A 336 5.56 -5.67 36.55
CA SER A 336 4.21 -5.91 36.02
C SER A 336 3.29 -4.72 36.24
N GLU A 337 2.14 -4.72 35.57
CA GLU A 337 1.22 -3.57 35.60
C GLU A 337 0.62 -3.32 36.99
N ASP A 338 0.50 -4.35 37.83
CA ASP A 338 0.11 -4.26 39.25
C ASP A 338 1.26 -3.80 40.18
N GLY A 339 2.45 -3.53 39.64
CA GLY A 339 3.61 -3.01 40.37
C GLY A 339 4.48 -4.07 41.06
N LYS A 340 4.29 -5.36 40.74
CA LYS A 340 5.15 -6.43 41.25
C LYS A 340 6.38 -6.61 40.36
N ILE A 341 7.50 -7.00 40.94
CA ILE A 341 8.67 -7.42 40.17
C ILE A 341 8.48 -8.88 39.76
N ALA A 342 8.53 -9.14 38.46
CA ALA A 342 8.39 -10.46 37.86
C ALA A 342 9.67 -10.85 37.10
N ASN A 343 9.96 -12.15 37.11
CA ASN A 343 11.05 -12.74 36.34
C ASN A 343 10.46 -13.85 35.46
N GLU A 344 10.71 -13.79 34.16
CA GLU A 344 10.23 -14.79 33.20
C GLU A 344 11.36 -15.26 32.27
N THR A 345 11.35 -16.55 31.92
CA THR A 345 12.34 -17.17 31.03
C THR A 345 11.81 -17.25 29.59
N PHE A 346 12.63 -16.83 28.65
CA PHE A 346 12.39 -16.83 27.21
C PHE A 346 13.48 -17.62 26.46
N ASN A 347 13.16 -18.14 25.28
CA ASN A 347 14.12 -18.89 24.45
C ASN A 347 14.87 -17.98 23.47
N LEU A 348 14.25 -16.86 23.07
CA LEU A 348 14.80 -15.84 22.18
C LEU A 348 14.32 -14.45 22.63
N VAL A 349 15.20 -13.46 22.52
CA VAL A 349 14.86 -12.04 22.70
C VAL A 349 15.13 -11.29 21.41
N VAL A 350 14.17 -10.47 21.01
CA VAL A 350 14.25 -9.56 19.86
C VAL A 350 14.26 -8.12 20.35
N LEU A 351 15.33 -7.40 20.05
CA LEU A 351 15.47 -5.97 20.36
C LEU A 351 14.88 -5.15 19.22
N ALA A 352 13.77 -4.46 19.47
CA ALA A 352 13.15 -3.58 18.49
C ALA A 352 13.97 -2.28 18.40
N VAL A 353 14.97 -2.29 17.50
CA VAL A 353 15.94 -1.21 17.31
C VAL A 353 15.36 -0.02 16.55
N GLY A 354 15.70 1.18 17.01
CA GLY A 354 15.29 2.43 16.39
C GLY A 354 15.98 2.73 15.05
N ALA A 355 15.46 3.74 14.34
CA ALA A 355 16.04 4.29 13.12
C ALA A 355 16.93 5.51 13.43
N LEU A 356 18.10 5.54 12.81
CA LEU A 356 19.08 6.63 12.87
C LEU A 356 19.29 7.21 11.47
N PRO A 357 19.71 8.48 11.34
CA PRO A 357 20.20 8.99 10.07
C PRO A 357 21.37 8.15 9.57
N ASN A 358 21.44 7.89 8.26
CA ASN A 358 22.53 7.12 7.68
C ASN A 358 23.89 7.77 7.98
N LYS A 359 24.94 6.99 8.26
CA LYS A 359 26.29 7.48 8.60
C LYS A 359 26.86 8.48 7.58
N SER A 360 26.59 8.28 6.29
CA SER A 360 27.05 9.15 5.20
C SER A 360 26.30 10.49 5.09
N THR A 361 25.17 10.62 5.78
CA THR A 361 24.25 11.76 5.66
C THR A 361 24.90 13.09 6.01
N LYS A 362 25.81 13.13 7.00
CA LYS A 362 26.52 14.36 7.38
C LYS A 362 27.42 14.88 6.26
N GLU A 363 28.09 13.97 5.56
CA GLU A 363 28.94 14.32 4.43
C GLU A 363 28.09 14.72 3.23
N LEU A 364 27.04 13.97 2.94
CA LEU A 364 26.08 14.30 1.90
C LEU A 364 25.46 15.70 2.11
N ALA A 365 25.04 16.02 3.34
CA ALA A 365 24.48 17.33 3.67
C ALA A 365 25.50 18.47 3.49
N LYS A 366 26.78 18.25 3.84
CA LYS A 366 27.86 19.21 3.58
C LYS A 366 28.07 19.43 2.08
N THR A 367 28.10 18.35 1.30
CA THR A 367 28.23 18.41 -0.17
C THR A 367 27.05 19.19 -0.78
N LEU A 368 25.83 18.88 -0.35
CA LEU A 368 24.60 19.52 -0.82
C LEU A 368 24.41 20.94 -0.28
N LYS A 369 25.12 21.32 0.80
CA LYS A 369 24.94 22.57 1.54
C LYS A 369 23.50 22.74 2.05
N ILE A 370 22.99 21.70 2.72
CA ILE A 370 21.67 21.70 3.36
C ILE A 370 21.79 21.57 4.88
N ASP A 371 20.79 22.09 5.59
CA ASP A 371 20.74 22.10 7.05
C ASP A 371 20.25 20.75 7.59
N LEU A 372 20.88 20.30 8.67
CA LEU A 372 20.41 19.18 9.48
C LEU A 372 19.78 19.68 10.77
N ASN A 373 18.85 18.91 11.33
CA ASN A 373 18.31 19.15 12.66
C ASN A 373 19.27 18.65 13.76
N LYS A 374 18.90 18.84 15.04
CA LYS A 374 19.75 18.43 16.19
C LYS A 374 20.06 16.93 16.23
N GLU A 375 19.19 16.12 15.62
CA GLU A 375 19.30 14.66 15.55
C GLU A 375 20.02 14.20 14.27
N ASN A 376 20.51 15.12 13.43
CA ASN A 376 21.18 14.89 12.14
C ASN A 376 20.28 14.39 10.98
N PHE A 377 18.96 14.53 11.09
CA PHE A 377 18.05 14.37 9.95
C PHE A 377 17.98 15.66 9.13
N CYS A 378 17.46 15.59 7.89
CA CYS A 378 17.25 16.77 7.08
C CYS A 378 16.30 17.74 7.79
N LYS A 379 16.69 19.00 7.91
CA LYS A 379 15.83 20.02 8.50
C LYS A 379 14.78 20.46 7.47
N THR A 380 13.51 20.23 7.79
CA THR A 380 12.35 20.68 7.00
C THR A 380 11.49 21.65 7.84
N LYS A 381 10.47 22.26 7.21
CA LYS A 381 9.50 23.13 7.90
C LYS A 381 8.12 22.46 7.92
N PRO A 382 7.28 22.66 8.95
CA PRO A 382 5.95 22.02 9.04
C PRO A 382 5.02 22.28 7.85
N PHE A 383 5.14 23.44 7.18
CA PHE A 383 4.32 23.80 6.02
C PHE A 383 5.01 23.55 4.67
N SER A 384 6.25 23.05 4.70
CA SER A 384 7.05 22.70 3.52
C SER A 384 7.78 21.37 3.79
N PRO A 385 7.06 20.26 3.98
CA PRO A 385 7.60 19.04 4.57
C PRO A 385 8.67 18.33 3.73
N VAL A 386 8.76 18.62 2.43
CA VAL A 386 9.70 18.01 1.47
C VAL A 386 10.80 18.97 0.99
N GLU A 387 10.79 20.22 1.45
CA GLU A 387 11.80 21.22 1.05
C GLU A 387 12.99 21.24 2.02
N THR A 388 14.19 21.34 1.46
CA THR A 388 15.42 21.53 2.25
C THR A 388 15.72 23.02 2.45
N SER A 389 16.79 23.36 3.17
CA SER A 389 17.25 24.75 3.28
C SER A 389 17.83 25.34 1.98
N ARG A 390 18.04 24.51 0.93
CA ARG A 390 18.55 24.94 -0.37
C ARG A 390 17.52 24.70 -1.47
N GLU A 391 17.06 25.78 -2.09
CA GLU A 391 16.09 25.76 -3.19
C GLU A 391 16.55 24.84 -4.34
N GLY A 392 15.61 24.06 -4.90
CA GLY A 392 15.87 23.07 -5.95
C GLY A 392 16.41 21.73 -5.45
N ILE A 393 16.60 21.58 -4.14
CA ILE A 393 16.94 20.31 -3.47
C ILE A 393 15.81 19.95 -2.52
N TYR A 394 15.24 18.76 -2.70
CA TYR A 394 14.10 18.24 -1.97
C TYR A 394 14.48 16.97 -1.20
N VAL A 395 13.70 16.60 -0.19
CA VAL A 395 13.95 15.43 0.67
C VAL A 395 12.69 14.57 0.79
N CYS A 396 12.86 13.25 0.88
CA CYS A 396 11.77 12.33 1.19
C CYS A 396 12.25 11.09 1.98
N GLY A 397 11.29 10.43 2.63
CA GLY A 397 11.51 9.17 3.35
C GLY A 397 12.14 9.38 4.72
N MET A 398 12.80 8.34 5.24
CA MET A 398 13.30 8.38 6.63
C MET A 398 14.39 9.44 6.88
N PHE A 399 14.99 10.03 5.85
CA PHE A 399 15.95 11.11 6.02
C PHE A 399 15.31 12.42 6.51
N SER A 400 14.03 12.69 6.22
CA SER A 400 13.34 13.86 6.79
C SER A 400 12.90 13.61 8.24
N GLU A 401 12.43 12.40 8.55
CA GLU A 401 11.98 11.96 9.88
C GLU A 401 11.69 10.45 9.87
N PRO A 402 11.86 9.70 10.99
CA PRO A 402 11.42 8.31 11.08
C PRO A 402 9.93 8.13 10.79
N LYS A 403 9.59 7.30 9.80
CA LYS A 403 8.23 7.06 9.32
C LYS A 403 8.10 5.72 8.60
N ASP A 404 6.88 5.27 8.39
CA ASP A 404 6.60 3.99 7.72
C ASP A 404 6.55 4.12 6.18
N ILE A 405 6.33 2.99 5.50
CA ILE A 405 6.33 2.90 4.03
C ILE A 405 5.26 3.80 3.36
N PRO A 406 3.97 3.82 3.78
CA PRO A 406 2.96 4.69 3.21
C PRO A 406 3.36 6.17 3.22
N GLU A 407 3.80 6.69 4.37
CA GLU A 407 4.22 8.09 4.48
C GLU A 407 5.50 8.35 3.68
N THR A 408 6.40 7.37 3.60
CA THR A 408 7.60 7.44 2.74
C THR A 408 7.24 7.56 1.26
N VAL A 409 6.27 6.77 0.78
CA VAL A 409 5.79 6.82 -0.61
C VAL A 409 5.07 8.15 -0.88
N VAL A 410 4.25 8.63 0.06
CA VAL A 410 3.62 9.95 -0.03
C VAL A 410 4.67 11.06 -0.14
N GLU A 411 5.68 11.09 0.74
CA GLU A 411 6.72 12.12 0.69
C GLU A 411 7.55 12.06 -0.61
N ALA A 412 7.79 10.87 -1.15
CA ALA A 412 8.49 10.72 -2.41
C ALA A 412 7.71 11.34 -3.58
N SER A 413 6.41 11.03 -3.66
CA SER A 413 5.51 11.65 -4.64
C SER A 413 5.33 13.15 -4.39
N ALA A 414 5.34 13.59 -3.14
CA ALA A 414 5.27 15.01 -2.77
C ALA A 414 6.52 15.79 -3.20
N ALA A 415 7.72 15.22 -3.03
CA ALA A 415 8.96 15.79 -3.52
C ALA A 415 8.94 15.91 -5.06
N ALA A 416 8.45 14.89 -5.76
CA ALA A 416 8.23 14.95 -7.20
C ALA A 416 7.21 16.05 -7.58
N GLY A 417 6.13 16.22 -6.81
CA GLY A 417 5.16 17.30 -6.97
C GLY A 417 5.76 18.69 -6.82
N ALA A 418 6.72 18.86 -5.90
CA ALA A 418 7.44 20.12 -5.74
C ALA A 418 8.42 20.39 -6.91
N VAL A 419 9.12 19.36 -7.38
CA VAL A 419 9.99 19.45 -8.56
C VAL A 419 9.19 19.76 -9.83
N ASN A 420 8.01 19.17 -9.97
CA ASN A 420 7.10 19.40 -11.09
C ASN A 420 6.75 20.88 -11.27
N VAL A 421 6.54 21.62 -10.18
CA VAL A 421 6.33 23.07 -10.20
C VAL A 421 7.59 23.81 -10.68
N LEU A 422 8.76 23.44 -10.17
CA LEU A 422 10.02 24.11 -10.51
C LEU A 422 10.39 23.94 -12.00
N LEU A 423 10.18 22.75 -12.55
CA LEU A 423 10.68 22.34 -13.88
C LEU A 423 9.61 22.27 -14.98
N SER A 424 8.36 22.66 -14.70
CA SER A 424 7.23 22.56 -15.64
C SER A 424 7.52 23.07 -17.06
N GLU A 425 8.24 24.19 -17.18
CA GLU A 425 8.61 24.83 -18.46
C GLU A 425 9.57 24.01 -19.34
N VAL A 426 10.27 23.03 -18.78
CA VAL A 426 11.24 22.17 -19.49
C VAL A 426 10.85 20.70 -19.47
N ARG A 427 9.59 20.41 -19.14
CA ARG A 427 9.00 19.08 -19.26
C ARG A 427 9.11 18.56 -20.70
N ASN A 428 9.31 17.26 -20.85
CA ASN A 428 9.45 16.53 -22.11
C ASN A 428 10.68 16.93 -22.96
N THR A 429 11.62 17.73 -22.44
CA THR A 429 12.77 18.22 -23.24
C THR A 429 13.92 17.21 -23.36
N LEU A 430 14.01 16.22 -22.46
CA LEU A 430 15.09 15.23 -22.40
C LEU A 430 14.60 13.78 -22.33
N ILE A 431 13.30 13.54 -22.51
CA ILE A 431 12.75 12.18 -22.51
C ILE A 431 13.01 11.48 -23.84
N GLU A 432 13.10 10.17 -23.78
CA GLU A 432 13.16 9.23 -24.89
C GLU A 432 11.83 8.46 -24.95
N GLU A 433 11.41 8.05 -26.16
CA GLU A 433 10.18 7.29 -26.40
C GLU A 433 10.47 5.80 -26.59
N LYS A 434 9.63 4.94 -25.99
CA LYS A 434 9.88 3.49 -25.98
C LYS A 434 9.57 2.88 -27.32
N VAL A 435 10.62 2.54 -28.07
CA VAL A 435 10.47 1.74 -29.29
C VAL A 435 10.29 0.28 -28.91
N LEU A 436 9.03 -0.18 -28.91
CA LEU A 436 8.72 -1.61 -28.79
C LEU A 436 8.97 -2.34 -30.12
N PRO A 437 9.33 -3.64 -30.08
CA PRO A 437 9.38 -4.44 -31.29
C PRO A 437 8.00 -4.48 -31.96
N LYS A 438 7.98 -4.63 -33.29
CA LYS A 438 6.73 -4.81 -34.03
C LYS A 438 5.99 -6.03 -33.48
N GLU A 439 4.68 -5.87 -33.24
CA GLU A 439 3.83 -6.96 -32.81
C GLU A 439 3.84 -8.10 -33.84
N ILE A 440 4.07 -9.32 -33.36
CA ILE A 440 4.07 -10.55 -34.16
C ILE A 440 2.62 -10.89 -34.46
N ASP A 441 2.28 -10.99 -35.75
CA ASP A 441 0.99 -11.47 -36.18
C ASP A 441 0.95 -13.00 -36.07
N ILE A 442 0.06 -13.48 -35.22
CA ILE A 442 -0.12 -14.90 -34.90
C ILE A 442 -1.46 -15.43 -35.46
N THR A 443 -2.11 -14.67 -36.33
CA THR A 443 -3.42 -15.00 -36.90
C THR A 443 -3.32 -16.31 -37.69
N GLY A 444 -4.18 -17.27 -37.35
CA GLY A 444 -4.21 -18.59 -38.01
C GLY A 444 -3.18 -19.61 -37.48
N GLU A 445 -2.33 -19.24 -36.53
CA GLU A 445 -1.40 -20.17 -35.89
C GLU A 445 -2.09 -21.00 -34.78
N PRO A 446 -1.69 -22.29 -34.59
CA PRO A 446 -2.14 -23.05 -33.44
C PRO A 446 -1.58 -22.46 -32.13
N PRO A 447 -2.28 -22.60 -30.98
CA PRO A 447 -1.77 -22.14 -29.70
C PRO A 447 -0.44 -22.84 -29.35
N ARG A 448 0.51 -22.05 -28.82
CA ARG A 448 1.81 -22.49 -28.33
C ARG A 448 2.06 -21.80 -27.00
N ILE A 449 1.77 -22.51 -25.91
CA ILE A 449 1.67 -21.94 -24.57
C ILE A 449 2.94 -22.22 -23.77
N GLY A 450 3.50 -21.18 -23.14
CA GLY A 450 4.51 -21.31 -22.09
C GLY A 450 3.89 -21.12 -20.71
N VAL A 451 4.12 -22.07 -19.79
CA VAL A 451 3.60 -22.03 -18.41
C VAL A 451 4.74 -21.86 -17.41
N PHE A 452 4.74 -20.76 -16.67
CA PHE A 452 5.78 -20.41 -15.71
C PHE A 452 5.22 -20.47 -14.28
N VAL A 453 5.64 -21.46 -13.49
CA VAL A 453 5.10 -21.71 -12.14
C VAL A 453 6.02 -21.12 -11.06
N CYS A 454 5.49 -20.24 -10.22
CA CYS A 454 6.26 -19.51 -9.21
C CYS A 454 6.29 -20.23 -7.86
N HIS A 455 7.43 -20.27 -7.18
CA HIS A 455 7.54 -20.68 -5.78
C HIS A 455 7.15 -19.55 -4.81
N CYS A 456 7.45 -18.31 -5.19
CA CYS A 456 7.28 -17.11 -4.35
C CYS A 456 7.97 -17.26 -2.97
N GLY A 457 9.17 -17.84 -2.95
CA GLY A 457 9.82 -18.30 -1.72
C GLY A 457 9.03 -19.46 -1.10
N ILE A 458 8.64 -19.34 0.18
CA ILE A 458 7.76 -20.31 0.85
C ILE A 458 6.27 -19.96 0.73
N ASN A 459 5.93 -18.81 0.12
CA ASN A 459 4.52 -18.38 0.07
C ASN A 459 3.64 -19.30 -0.77
N ILE A 460 4.19 -19.89 -1.85
CA ILE A 460 3.51 -20.95 -2.62
C ILE A 460 4.15 -22.29 -2.28
N ALA A 461 5.48 -22.41 -2.41
CA ALA A 461 6.18 -23.68 -2.24
C ALA A 461 6.18 -24.24 -0.80
N GLY A 462 5.80 -23.44 0.20
CA GLY A 462 5.61 -23.93 1.58
C GLY A 462 4.32 -24.74 1.78
N VAL A 463 3.40 -24.70 0.81
CA VAL A 463 2.10 -25.40 0.86
C VAL A 463 1.83 -26.22 -0.41
N VAL A 464 2.18 -25.69 -1.58
CA VAL A 464 1.94 -26.32 -2.89
C VAL A 464 3.21 -27.02 -3.38
N ASP A 465 3.07 -28.26 -3.83
CA ASP A 465 4.14 -28.98 -4.56
C ASP A 465 4.29 -28.39 -5.97
N VAL A 466 5.10 -27.34 -6.07
CA VAL A 466 5.37 -26.64 -7.33
C VAL A 466 5.95 -27.57 -8.42
N PRO A 467 6.94 -28.45 -8.12
CA PRO A 467 7.39 -29.46 -9.09
C PRO A 467 6.24 -30.26 -9.70
N ALA A 468 5.32 -30.78 -8.88
CA ALA A 468 4.18 -31.55 -9.37
C ALA A 468 3.26 -30.72 -10.29
N VAL A 469 3.04 -29.44 -9.96
CA VAL A 469 2.25 -28.52 -10.81
C VAL A 469 2.91 -28.28 -12.17
N VAL A 470 4.25 -28.18 -12.23
CA VAL A 470 5.01 -27.98 -13.48
C VAL A 470 4.94 -29.22 -14.37
N ASP A 471 5.12 -30.40 -13.77
CA ASP A 471 5.02 -31.68 -14.46
C ASP A 471 3.60 -31.90 -15.00
N TYR A 472 2.59 -31.51 -14.23
CA TYR A 472 1.19 -31.54 -14.66
C TYR A 472 0.96 -30.59 -15.84
N ALA A 473 1.42 -29.34 -15.74
CA ALA A 473 1.27 -28.33 -16.79
C ALA A 473 1.90 -28.76 -18.11
N SER A 474 3.05 -29.45 -18.08
CA SER A 474 3.75 -29.94 -19.27
C SER A 474 2.94 -30.93 -20.12
N LYS A 475 1.93 -31.57 -19.52
CA LYS A 475 1.09 -32.59 -20.16
C LYS A 475 -0.23 -32.02 -20.70
N LEU A 476 -0.50 -30.73 -20.46
CA LEU A 476 -1.73 -30.09 -20.91
C LEU A 476 -1.68 -29.78 -22.41
N PRO A 477 -2.82 -29.78 -23.11
CA PRO A 477 -2.87 -29.48 -24.54
C PRO A 477 -2.26 -28.12 -24.89
N ASP A 478 -1.50 -28.08 -25.98
CA ASP A 478 -0.83 -26.88 -26.53
C ASP A 478 0.24 -26.24 -25.63
N VAL A 479 0.57 -26.84 -24.47
CA VAL A 479 1.70 -26.41 -23.65
C VAL A 479 2.99 -26.95 -24.26
N ILE A 480 3.82 -26.03 -24.77
CA ILE A 480 5.10 -26.36 -25.42
C ILE A 480 6.26 -26.30 -24.42
N TYR A 481 6.12 -25.47 -23.40
CA TYR A 481 7.15 -25.22 -22.41
C TYR A 481 6.53 -25.02 -21.03
N SER A 482 7.07 -25.68 -20.01
CA SER A 482 6.79 -25.35 -18.62
C SER A 482 8.07 -25.33 -17.79
N GLU A 483 8.15 -24.38 -16.87
CA GLU A 483 9.28 -24.29 -15.93
C GLU A 483 8.83 -23.80 -14.55
N ARG A 484 9.68 -24.06 -13.55
CA ARG A 484 9.53 -23.52 -12.19
C ARG A 484 10.55 -22.42 -11.93
N ASN A 485 10.10 -21.34 -11.30
CA ASN A 485 10.95 -20.22 -10.95
C ASN A 485 10.79 -19.87 -9.47
N LEU A 486 11.87 -19.46 -8.81
CA LEU A 486 11.80 -19.07 -7.40
C LEU A 486 10.92 -17.81 -7.23
N TYR A 487 11.13 -16.81 -8.09
CA TYR A 487 10.35 -15.58 -8.15
C TYR A 487 10.13 -15.16 -9.61
N THR A 488 8.99 -15.52 -10.21
CA THR A 488 8.74 -15.22 -11.62
C THR A 488 8.72 -13.71 -11.93
N CYS A 489 8.45 -12.86 -10.95
CA CYS A 489 8.47 -11.41 -11.08
C CYS A 489 9.86 -10.77 -11.04
N SER A 490 10.93 -11.54 -10.87
CA SER A 490 12.30 -11.01 -10.90
C SER A 490 12.71 -10.57 -12.31
N ALA A 491 13.71 -9.68 -12.41
CA ALA A 491 14.14 -9.12 -13.69
C ALA A 491 14.80 -10.17 -14.62
N ASP A 492 15.55 -11.10 -14.04
CA ASP A 492 16.17 -12.24 -14.72
C ASP A 492 15.11 -13.20 -15.26
N THR A 493 14.10 -13.56 -14.45
CA THR A 493 13.04 -14.45 -14.92
C THR A 493 12.23 -13.79 -16.03
N GLN A 494 11.99 -12.48 -15.96
CA GLN A 494 11.34 -11.75 -17.06
C GLN A 494 12.18 -11.75 -18.34
N SER A 495 13.52 -11.68 -18.23
CA SER A 495 14.41 -11.81 -19.38
C SER A 495 14.39 -13.23 -19.94
N ASN A 496 14.41 -14.26 -19.08
CA ASN A 496 14.25 -15.66 -19.46
C ASN A 496 12.90 -15.90 -20.16
N ILE A 497 11.79 -15.35 -19.67
CA ILE A 497 10.48 -15.43 -20.35
C ILE A 497 10.58 -14.92 -21.79
N LYS A 498 11.24 -13.76 -22.01
CA LYS A 498 11.44 -13.20 -23.37
C LYS A 498 12.29 -14.11 -24.26
N GLU A 499 13.32 -14.73 -23.71
CA GLU A 499 14.16 -15.69 -24.42
C GLU A 499 13.37 -16.96 -24.78
N LYS A 500 12.62 -17.53 -23.83
CA LYS A 500 11.80 -18.73 -24.04
C LYS A 500 10.65 -18.51 -25.02
N ILE A 501 10.07 -17.29 -25.06
CA ILE A 501 9.11 -16.91 -26.10
C ILE A 501 9.72 -17.09 -27.49
N LYS A 502 10.96 -16.64 -27.69
CA LYS A 502 11.66 -16.75 -28.97
C LYS A 502 12.15 -18.18 -29.24
N GLU A 503 12.75 -18.84 -28.25
CA GLU A 503 13.32 -20.19 -28.39
C GLU A 503 12.26 -21.23 -28.76
N PHE A 504 11.09 -21.18 -28.11
CA PHE A 504 10.01 -22.15 -28.32
C PHE A 504 8.92 -21.65 -29.26
N ASN A 505 9.07 -20.47 -29.87
CA ASN A 505 8.04 -19.79 -30.66
C ASN A 505 6.69 -19.79 -29.92
N LEU A 506 6.69 -19.31 -28.67
CA LEU A 506 5.48 -19.22 -27.87
C LEU A 506 4.63 -18.06 -28.39
N ASN A 507 3.33 -18.28 -28.51
CA ASN A 507 2.37 -17.23 -28.87
C ASN A 507 1.33 -16.97 -27.77
N ARG A 508 1.40 -17.68 -26.64
CA ARG A 508 0.65 -17.43 -25.41
C ARG A 508 1.55 -17.66 -24.19
N VAL A 509 1.35 -16.89 -23.13
CA VAL A 509 2.12 -17.03 -21.89
C VAL A 509 1.18 -17.07 -20.69
N ILE A 510 1.41 -18.04 -19.81
CA ILE A 510 0.71 -18.16 -18.53
C ILE A 510 1.73 -18.11 -17.41
N VAL A 511 1.44 -17.30 -16.38
CA VAL A 511 2.18 -17.33 -15.13
C VAL A 511 1.27 -17.86 -14.02
N ALA A 512 1.66 -18.95 -13.36
CA ALA A 512 0.98 -19.47 -12.20
C ALA A 512 1.66 -18.93 -10.94
N SER A 513 1.07 -17.90 -10.32
CA SER A 513 1.68 -17.17 -9.20
C SER A 513 0.66 -16.50 -8.27
N CYS A 514 0.77 -15.18 -8.11
CA CYS A 514 0.00 -14.31 -7.24
C CYS A 514 -1.27 -13.75 -7.91
N THR A 515 -1.87 -12.71 -7.34
CA THR A 515 -3.04 -12.05 -7.95
C THR A 515 -2.71 -11.30 -9.26
N PRO A 516 -3.53 -11.43 -10.32
CA PRO A 516 -3.43 -10.62 -11.53
C PRO A 516 -3.54 -9.11 -11.24
N ARG A 517 -4.22 -8.72 -10.17
CA ARG A 517 -4.42 -7.29 -9.82
C ARG A 517 -3.12 -6.53 -9.56
N THR A 518 -2.02 -7.23 -9.28
CA THR A 518 -0.72 -6.60 -8.97
C THR A 518 0.34 -6.84 -10.05
N HIS A 519 0.40 -8.04 -10.63
CA HIS A 519 1.51 -8.44 -11.50
C HIS A 519 1.15 -8.67 -12.97
N GLU A 520 -0.14 -8.68 -13.34
CA GLU A 520 -0.55 -8.82 -14.74
C GLU A 520 0.07 -7.73 -15.64
N PRO A 521 0.08 -6.43 -15.28
CA PRO A 521 0.72 -5.39 -16.09
C PRO A 521 2.22 -5.61 -16.30
N LEU A 522 2.93 -6.16 -15.29
CA LEU A 522 4.36 -6.45 -15.36
C LEU A 522 4.68 -7.52 -16.42
N PHE A 523 3.93 -8.62 -16.41
CA PHE A 523 4.12 -9.69 -17.37
C PHE A 523 3.63 -9.32 -18.77
N GLN A 524 2.53 -8.57 -18.86
CA GLN A 524 2.06 -7.97 -20.10
C GLN A 524 3.13 -7.09 -20.76
N ALA A 525 3.79 -6.21 -19.99
CA ALA A 525 4.91 -5.42 -20.49
C ALA A 525 6.10 -6.30 -20.94
N THR A 526 6.35 -7.40 -20.23
CA THR A 526 7.43 -8.34 -20.57
C THR A 526 7.20 -9.05 -21.89
N ILE A 527 5.99 -9.55 -22.15
CA ILE A 527 5.71 -10.23 -23.42
C ILE A 527 5.64 -9.27 -24.61
N ARG A 528 5.25 -8.00 -24.39
CA ARG A 528 5.32 -6.93 -25.40
C ARG A 528 6.74 -6.68 -25.88
N GLU A 529 7.71 -6.71 -24.98
CA GLU A 529 9.13 -6.59 -25.34
C GLU A 529 9.68 -7.81 -26.09
N ALA A 530 8.96 -8.94 -26.09
CA ALA A 530 9.24 -10.09 -26.95
C ALA A 530 8.50 -10.02 -28.30
N GLY A 531 7.66 -9.00 -28.53
CA GLY A 531 6.84 -8.83 -29.73
C GLY A 531 5.44 -9.43 -29.65
N LEU A 532 5.02 -10.00 -28.52
CA LEU A 532 3.66 -10.53 -28.37
C LEU A 532 2.67 -9.45 -27.93
N ASN A 533 1.44 -9.53 -28.43
CA ASN A 533 0.33 -8.72 -27.95
C ASN A 533 0.07 -8.99 -26.45
N LYS A 534 -0.12 -7.94 -25.63
CA LYS A 534 -0.28 -8.12 -24.18
C LYS A 534 -1.50 -8.94 -23.77
N TYR A 535 -2.53 -9.04 -24.61
CA TYR A 535 -3.75 -9.78 -24.32
C TYR A 535 -3.64 -11.29 -24.61
N LEU A 536 -2.45 -11.75 -25.01
CA LEU A 536 -2.06 -13.16 -25.16
C LEU A 536 -1.45 -13.75 -23.88
N PHE A 537 -1.63 -13.04 -22.77
CA PHE A 537 -1.21 -13.39 -21.43
C PHE A 537 -2.41 -13.79 -20.56
N ASP A 538 -2.23 -14.75 -19.65
CA ASP A 538 -3.15 -15.03 -18.56
C ASP A 538 -2.39 -15.37 -17.26
N LEU A 539 -3.05 -15.24 -16.11
CA LEU A 539 -2.42 -15.47 -14.81
C LEU A 539 -3.28 -16.39 -13.94
N ALA A 540 -2.71 -17.54 -13.55
CA ALA A 540 -3.33 -18.47 -12.62
C ALA A 540 -2.93 -18.12 -11.17
N ASN A 541 -3.90 -17.71 -10.36
CA ASN A 541 -3.68 -17.27 -8.98
C ASN A 541 -3.62 -18.47 -8.02
N ILE A 542 -2.43 -19.05 -7.86
CA ILE A 542 -2.16 -20.21 -7.01
C ILE A 542 -1.61 -19.83 -5.62
N ARG A 543 -1.56 -18.53 -5.31
CA ARG A 543 -1.08 -18.03 -4.01
C ARG A 543 -2.23 -17.51 -3.14
N ASP A 544 -2.76 -16.35 -3.51
CA ASP A 544 -3.75 -15.62 -2.74
C ASP A 544 -5.06 -16.44 -2.64
N GLN A 545 -5.44 -17.13 -3.71
CA GLN A 545 -6.65 -17.97 -3.74
C GLN A 545 -6.37 -19.47 -3.59
N CYS A 546 -5.13 -19.86 -3.25
CA CYS A 546 -4.79 -21.25 -3.02
C CYS A 546 -3.81 -21.43 -1.84
N SER A 547 -2.49 -21.28 -2.03
CA SER A 547 -1.51 -21.62 -0.98
C SER A 547 -1.79 -20.94 0.37
N TRP A 548 -2.19 -19.68 0.39
CA TRP A 548 -2.41 -18.91 1.62
C TRP A 548 -3.73 -19.23 2.35
N VAL A 549 -4.71 -19.77 1.64
CA VAL A 549 -6.05 -20.07 2.20
C VAL A 549 -6.26 -21.56 2.49
N HIS A 550 -5.26 -22.40 2.14
CA HIS A 550 -5.25 -23.86 2.34
C HIS A 550 -3.96 -24.33 3.01
N MET A 551 -3.39 -23.54 3.92
CA MET A 551 -2.09 -23.81 4.56
C MET A 551 -2.08 -25.11 5.36
N HIS A 552 -3.27 -25.59 5.76
CA HIS A 552 -3.45 -26.82 6.53
C HIS A 552 -3.85 -28.02 5.67
N GLU A 553 -4.01 -27.85 4.34
CA GLU A 553 -4.39 -28.90 3.39
C GLU A 553 -3.44 -28.91 2.16
N PRO A 554 -2.12 -29.18 2.32
CA PRO A 554 -1.12 -29.05 1.24
C PRO A 554 -1.40 -29.90 -0.01
N LYS A 555 -1.93 -31.11 0.19
CA LYS A 555 -2.28 -32.02 -0.91
C LYS A 555 -3.40 -31.43 -1.75
N GLU A 556 -4.50 -31.02 -1.12
CA GLU A 556 -5.63 -30.40 -1.81
C GLU A 556 -5.29 -29.02 -2.40
N ALA A 557 -4.38 -28.27 -1.77
CA ALA A 557 -3.84 -27.03 -2.32
C ALA A 557 -3.04 -27.28 -3.62
N THR A 558 -2.28 -28.37 -3.67
CA THR A 558 -1.53 -28.78 -4.87
C THR A 558 -2.48 -29.17 -5.99
N GLU A 559 -3.49 -30.01 -5.71
CA GLU A 559 -4.52 -30.39 -6.66
C GLU A 559 -5.30 -29.17 -7.19
N LYS A 560 -5.70 -28.26 -6.29
CA LYS A 560 -6.32 -26.99 -6.68
C LYS A 560 -5.43 -26.15 -7.58
N SER A 561 -4.13 -26.11 -7.33
CA SER A 561 -3.18 -25.35 -8.17
C SER A 561 -3.09 -25.94 -9.59
N MET A 562 -3.08 -27.26 -9.73
CA MET A 562 -3.13 -27.94 -11.03
C MET A 562 -4.39 -27.59 -11.82
N ASP A 563 -5.54 -27.57 -11.14
CA ASP A 563 -6.81 -27.21 -11.77
C ASP A 563 -6.86 -25.75 -12.23
N LEU A 564 -6.39 -24.83 -11.40
CA LEU A 564 -6.33 -23.40 -11.76
C LEU A 564 -5.41 -23.17 -12.97
N VAL A 565 -4.29 -23.91 -13.07
CA VAL A 565 -3.42 -23.88 -14.24
C VAL A 565 -4.13 -24.46 -15.47
N ARG A 566 -4.84 -25.59 -15.33
CA ARG A 566 -5.61 -26.18 -16.43
C ARG A 566 -6.70 -25.24 -16.96
N MET A 567 -7.42 -24.58 -16.07
CA MET A 567 -8.42 -23.57 -16.42
C MET A 567 -7.78 -22.40 -17.19
N ALA A 568 -6.64 -21.88 -16.72
CA ALA A 568 -5.91 -20.82 -17.40
C ALA A 568 -5.40 -21.26 -18.80
N VAL A 569 -4.91 -22.51 -18.92
CA VAL A 569 -4.53 -23.08 -20.23
C VAL A 569 -5.72 -23.14 -21.17
N ALA A 570 -6.88 -23.61 -20.71
CA ALA A 570 -8.09 -23.67 -21.53
C ALA A 570 -8.53 -22.28 -22.03
N LYS A 571 -8.44 -21.24 -21.19
CA LYS A 571 -8.66 -19.85 -21.60
C LYS A 571 -7.60 -19.36 -22.58
N ALA A 572 -6.32 -19.57 -22.29
CA ALA A 572 -5.20 -19.08 -23.10
C ALA A 572 -5.24 -19.57 -24.55
N ARG A 573 -5.68 -20.82 -24.78
CA ARG A 573 -5.89 -21.40 -26.12
C ARG A 573 -6.87 -20.60 -26.99
N LYS A 574 -7.73 -19.78 -26.36
CA LYS A 574 -8.79 -19.00 -27.01
C LYS A 574 -8.54 -17.49 -26.94
N LEU A 575 -7.41 -17.06 -26.37
CA LEU A 575 -7.02 -15.65 -26.39
C LEU A 575 -6.68 -15.20 -27.80
N VAL A 576 -6.98 -13.94 -28.09
CA VAL A 576 -6.70 -13.28 -29.37
C VAL A 576 -6.05 -11.91 -29.09
N PRO A 577 -5.22 -11.39 -30.01
CA PRO A 577 -4.64 -10.07 -29.84
C PRO A 577 -5.74 -8.99 -29.84
N LEU A 578 -5.64 -8.01 -28.94
CA LEU A 578 -6.57 -6.87 -28.88
C LEU A 578 -5.84 -5.55 -29.10
N GLN A 579 -6.55 -4.56 -29.62
CA GLN A 579 -6.05 -3.21 -29.87
C GLN A 579 -6.50 -2.24 -28.78
N GLU A 580 -5.58 -1.42 -28.31
CA GLU A 580 -5.86 -0.30 -27.41
C GLU A 580 -6.36 0.90 -28.20
N GLN A 581 -7.20 1.73 -27.60
CA GLN A 581 -7.69 2.96 -28.22
C GLN A 581 -6.93 4.17 -27.65
N GLN A 582 -6.63 5.15 -28.49
CA GLN A 582 -6.07 6.42 -28.02
C GLN A 582 -7.18 7.36 -27.56
N VAL A 583 -6.98 7.99 -26.40
CA VAL A 583 -7.84 9.04 -25.86
C VAL A 583 -7.04 10.30 -25.61
N SER A 584 -7.58 11.44 -26.00
CA SER A 584 -7.01 12.75 -25.70
C SER A 584 -7.17 13.09 -24.21
N VAL A 585 -6.19 13.81 -23.66
CA VAL A 585 -6.23 14.29 -22.27
C VAL A 585 -6.78 15.70 -22.19
N ILE A 586 -7.83 15.90 -21.38
CA ILE A 586 -8.26 17.24 -20.98
C ILE A 586 -7.30 17.72 -19.89
N HIS A 587 -6.45 18.69 -20.21
CA HIS A 587 -5.41 19.23 -19.31
C HIS A 587 -5.96 20.18 -18.22
N LYS A 588 -7.04 19.77 -17.55
CA LYS A 588 -7.68 20.49 -16.43
C LYS A 588 -7.91 19.53 -15.26
N GLY A 589 -7.83 20.04 -14.04
CA GLY A 589 -8.08 19.27 -12.81
C GLY A 589 -9.32 19.74 -12.05
N MET A 590 -10.00 18.80 -11.39
CA MET A 590 -11.05 19.08 -10.42
C MET A 590 -10.55 18.74 -9.01
N VAL A 591 -10.58 19.69 -8.08
CA VAL A 591 -10.22 19.46 -6.67
C VAL A 591 -11.46 19.66 -5.80
N ILE A 592 -11.84 18.62 -5.06
CA ILE A 592 -13.06 18.59 -4.25
C ILE A 592 -12.69 18.73 -2.77
N GLY A 593 -12.98 19.90 -2.20
CA GLY A 593 -12.67 20.29 -0.82
C GLY A 593 -11.63 21.41 -0.75
N GLY A 594 -11.97 22.52 -0.11
CA GLY A 594 -11.18 23.75 0.01
C GLY A 594 -10.40 23.88 1.32
N GLY A 595 -10.06 22.76 1.97
CA GLY A 595 -9.15 22.74 3.12
C GLY A 595 -7.68 22.97 2.73
N VAL A 596 -6.77 22.91 3.70
CA VAL A 596 -5.32 23.04 3.45
C VAL A 596 -4.82 22.07 2.37
N ALA A 597 -5.26 20.81 2.41
CA ALA A 597 -4.89 19.81 1.41
C ALA A 597 -5.37 20.19 0.00
N GLY A 598 -6.66 20.50 -0.17
CA GLY A 598 -7.21 20.83 -1.48
C GLY A 598 -6.68 22.13 -2.07
N MET A 599 -6.51 23.17 -1.25
CA MET A 599 -5.87 24.41 -1.72
C MET A 599 -4.41 24.17 -2.15
N THR A 600 -3.67 23.35 -1.41
CA THR A 600 -2.28 22.99 -1.75
C THR A 600 -2.22 22.21 -3.06
N ALA A 601 -3.09 21.21 -3.25
CA ALA A 601 -3.16 20.43 -4.49
C ALA A 601 -3.55 21.30 -5.70
N ALA A 602 -4.54 22.19 -5.51
CA ALA A 602 -4.98 23.11 -6.56
C ALA A 602 -3.86 24.08 -6.97
N LEU A 603 -3.17 24.69 -6.00
CA LEU A 603 -2.03 25.57 -6.29
C LEU A 603 -0.89 24.80 -6.96
N ASN A 604 -0.56 23.59 -6.52
CA ASN A 604 0.51 22.82 -7.12
C ASN A 604 0.23 22.50 -8.61
N LEU A 605 -0.99 22.07 -8.96
CA LEU A 605 -1.37 21.85 -10.35
C LEU A 605 -1.39 23.15 -11.17
N ALA A 606 -1.88 24.24 -10.58
CA ALA A 606 -2.01 25.52 -11.26
C ALA A 606 -0.65 26.22 -11.48
N ASP A 607 0.28 26.12 -10.53
CA ASP A 607 1.65 26.62 -10.63
C ASP A 607 2.45 25.86 -11.73
N GLN A 608 1.99 24.66 -12.12
CA GLN A 608 2.53 23.91 -13.27
C GLN A 608 1.91 24.31 -14.62
N GLY A 609 0.85 25.12 -14.62
CA GLY A 609 0.16 25.58 -15.83
C GLY A 609 -1.16 24.86 -16.16
N PHE A 610 -1.68 24.01 -15.28
CA PHE A 610 -2.98 23.36 -15.49
C PHE A 610 -4.14 24.21 -14.93
N GLU A 611 -5.26 24.28 -15.65
CA GLU A 611 -6.47 24.92 -15.12
C GLU A 611 -7.10 24.02 -14.07
N VAL A 612 -7.51 24.60 -12.93
CA VAL A 612 -8.08 23.87 -11.80
C VAL A 612 -9.44 24.44 -11.40
N PHE A 613 -10.41 23.56 -11.18
CA PHE A 613 -11.68 23.86 -10.54
C PHE A 613 -11.63 23.42 -9.07
N LEU A 614 -11.60 24.37 -8.13
CA LEU A 614 -11.61 24.09 -6.69
C LEU A 614 -13.04 24.22 -6.15
N VAL A 615 -13.60 23.11 -5.70
CA VAL A 615 -15.01 23.00 -5.27
C VAL A 615 -15.09 22.90 -3.76
N GLU A 616 -15.75 23.84 -3.11
CA GLU A 616 -15.93 23.91 -1.66
C GLU A 616 -17.42 23.94 -1.28
N LYS A 617 -17.81 23.01 -0.41
CA LYS A 617 -19.19 22.86 0.10
C LYS A 617 -19.61 24.05 0.97
N GLY A 618 -18.68 24.58 1.75
CA GLY A 618 -18.88 25.69 2.68
C GLY A 618 -18.83 27.07 2.04
N LYS A 619 -19.09 28.07 2.88
CA LYS A 619 -19.07 29.50 2.52
C LYS A 619 -17.67 30.10 2.43
N ARG A 620 -16.66 29.40 2.95
CA ARG A 620 -15.27 29.85 3.01
C ARG A 620 -14.31 28.67 2.91
N LEU A 621 -13.12 28.94 2.38
CA LEU A 621 -12.00 28.00 2.35
C LEU A 621 -11.36 27.83 3.75
N GLY A 622 -10.43 26.88 3.85
CA GLY A 622 -9.59 26.63 5.04
C GLY A 622 -9.97 25.37 5.83
N GLY A 623 -11.20 24.84 5.66
CA GLY A 623 -11.65 23.61 6.33
C GLY A 623 -11.55 23.69 7.86
N PHE A 624 -11.27 22.55 8.50
CA PHE A 624 -11.11 22.45 9.97
C PHE A 624 -9.91 23.24 10.51
N SER A 625 -8.88 23.46 9.70
CA SER A 625 -7.70 24.22 10.10
C SER A 625 -8.01 25.67 10.49
N ASN A 626 -9.17 26.22 10.07
CA ASN A 626 -9.66 27.51 10.56
C ASN A 626 -9.80 27.58 12.10
N ASN A 627 -9.89 26.44 12.77
CA ASN A 627 -10.00 26.35 14.23
C ASN A 627 -8.66 26.10 14.93
N ILE A 628 -7.55 25.97 14.19
CA ILE A 628 -6.22 25.69 14.71
C ILE A 628 -5.38 26.97 14.60
N TYR A 629 -4.76 27.41 15.69
CA TYR A 629 -4.03 28.68 15.73
C TYR A 629 -2.53 28.47 15.52
N GLN A 630 -1.97 27.43 16.14
CA GLN A 630 -0.56 27.13 15.99
C GLN A 630 -0.28 25.63 15.87
N THR A 631 0.85 25.27 15.25
CA THR A 631 1.40 23.91 15.31
C THR A 631 2.09 23.65 16.65
N ILE A 632 2.44 22.40 16.95
CA ILE A 632 3.20 22.06 18.17
C ILE A 632 4.63 22.65 18.15
N GLU A 633 5.14 22.94 16.95
CA GLU A 633 6.40 23.64 16.71
C GLU A 633 6.28 25.17 16.75
N ASN A 634 5.11 25.70 17.14
CA ASN A 634 4.79 27.14 17.24
C ASN A 634 4.72 27.89 15.90
N TYR A 635 4.38 27.22 14.79
CA TYR A 635 4.09 27.91 13.52
C TYR A 635 2.65 28.40 13.46
N ASP A 636 2.43 29.60 12.94
CA ASP A 636 1.10 30.21 12.81
C ASP A 636 0.28 29.57 11.69
N VAL A 637 -0.81 28.90 12.06
CA VAL A 637 -1.70 28.20 11.13
C VAL A 637 -2.70 29.16 10.48
N GLN A 638 -3.09 30.25 11.15
CA GLN A 638 -3.99 31.25 10.58
C GLN A 638 -3.30 32.05 9.48
N GLU A 639 -2.00 32.33 9.65
CA GLU A 639 -1.17 32.93 8.61
C GLU A 639 -1.08 32.01 7.38
N LEU A 640 -0.81 30.71 7.58
CA LEU A 640 -0.81 29.72 6.48
C LEU A 640 -2.12 29.76 5.69
N ILE A 641 -3.26 29.69 6.38
CA ILE A 641 -4.58 29.65 5.73
C ILE A 641 -4.84 30.94 4.98
N SER A 642 -4.58 32.10 5.58
CA SER A 642 -4.79 33.38 4.92
C SER A 642 -3.95 33.52 3.65
N ASN A 643 -2.69 33.06 3.68
CA ASN A 643 -1.79 33.03 2.53
C ASN A 643 -2.26 32.06 1.44
N LEU A 644 -2.71 30.85 1.79
CA LEU A 644 -3.26 29.90 0.84
C LEU A 644 -4.53 30.42 0.16
N ILE A 645 -5.46 30.98 0.94
CA ILE A 645 -6.71 31.56 0.42
C ILE A 645 -6.40 32.71 -0.53
N LYS A 646 -5.47 33.60 -0.16
CA LYS A 646 -5.04 34.70 -1.03
C LYS A 646 -4.47 34.17 -2.34
N ARG A 647 -3.50 33.25 -2.28
CA ARG A 647 -2.88 32.65 -3.47
C ARG A 647 -3.92 31.99 -4.37
N VAL A 648 -4.84 31.20 -3.81
CA VAL A 648 -5.89 30.52 -4.57
C VAL A 648 -6.82 31.49 -5.28
N ASN A 649 -7.26 32.56 -4.60
CA ASN A 649 -8.16 33.55 -5.21
C ASN A 649 -7.45 34.44 -6.24
N ASP A 650 -6.17 34.72 -6.05
CA ASP A 650 -5.38 35.57 -6.95
C ASP A 650 -4.80 34.79 -8.17
N HIS A 651 -4.82 33.45 -8.14
CA HIS A 651 -4.21 32.62 -9.18
C HIS A 651 -5.11 32.51 -10.42
N LYS A 652 -4.58 32.93 -11.59
CA LYS A 652 -5.34 33.01 -12.86
C LYS A 652 -5.91 31.68 -13.37
N LEU A 653 -5.31 30.57 -12.98
CA LEU A 653 -5.72 29.22 -13.40
C LEU A 653 -6.53 28.46 -12.33
N VAL A 654 -6.82 29.07 -11.18
CA VAL A 654 -7.65 28.43 -10.15
C VAL A 654 -9.02 29.11 -10.12
N ASN A 655 -10.06 28.33 -10.38
CA ASN A 655 -11.45 28.78 -10.32
C ASN A 655 -12.10 28.23 -9.05
N VAL A 656 -12.47 29.11 -8.11
CA VAL A 656 -13.05 28.73 -6.82
C VAL A 656 -14.58 28.74 -6.87
N PHE A 657 -15.19 27.63 -6.46
CA PHE A 657 -16.65 27.48 -6.34
C PHE A 657 -17.03 27.23 -4.89
N LEU A 658 -17.55 28.26 -4.21
CA LEU A 658 -18.06 28.19 -2.85
C LEU A 658 -19.55 27.83 -2.82
N ASN A 659 -20.03 27.32 -1.68
CA ASN A 659 -21.40 26.81 -1.53
C ASN A 659 -21.76 25.81 -2.63
N ALA A 660 -20.80 24.99 -3.04
CA ALA A 660 -20.93 24.12 -4.18
C ALA A 660 -21.46 22.74 -3.79
N LYS A 661 -22.36 22.21 -4.61
CA LYS A 661 -22.88 20.84 -4.54
C LYS A 661 -22.62 20.15 -5.87
N ILE A 662 -21.96 19.00 -5.81
CA ILE A 662 -21.80 18.11 -6.95
C ILE A 662 -23.14 17.40 -7.17
N ASN A 663 -23.71 17.55 -8.37
CA ASN A 663 -24.97 16.93 -8.77
C ASN A 663 -24.72 15.55 -9.41
N SER A 664 -23.70 15.45 -10.28
CA SER A 664 -23.29 14.20 -10.91
C SER A 664 -21.85 14.28 -11.40
N ILE A 665 -21.19 13.13 -11.49
CA ILE A 665 -19.87 12.93 -12.10
C ILE A 665 -20.01 11.82 -13.13
N GLY A 666 -19.62 12.11 -14.37
CA GLY A 666 -19.60 11.17 -15.48
C GLY A 666 -18.25 11.17 -16.20
N GLY A 667 -18.14 10.35 -17.24
CA GLY A 667 -16.91 10.21 -18.01
C GLY A 667 -15.93 9.19 -17.44
N TYR A 668 -14.66 9.34 -17.80
CA TYR A 668 -13.57 8.42 -17.46
C TYR A 668 -12.25 9.19 -17.38
N VAL A 669 -11.17 8.54 -16.93
CA VAL A 669 -9.81 9.13 -16.91
C VAL A 669 -9.53 9.88 -18.21
N CYS A 670 -8.95 11.08 -18.11
CA CYS A 670 -8.71 12.03 -19.22
C CYS A 670 -9.92 12.84 -19.69
N ASN A 671 -11.15 12.36 -19.48
CA ASN A 671 -12.38 12.93 -20.05
C ASN A 671 -13.55 12.82 -19.05
N PHE A 672 -13.41 13.39 -17.86
CA PHE A 672 -14.47 13.50 -16.88
C PHE A 672 -15.37 14.70 -17.16
N THR A 673 -16.62 14.59 -16.74
CA THR A 673 -17.60 15.67 -16.76
C THR A 673 -18.30 15.76 -15.41
N THR A 674 -18.30 16.94 -14.80
CA THR A 674 -18.89 17.17 -13.47
C THR A 674 -19.91 18.29 -13.53
N ASN A 675 -21.13 17.99 -13.07
CA ASN A 675 -22.21 18.96 -12.97
C ASN A 675 -22.27 19.53 -11.55
N LEU A 676 -22.14 20.86 -11.42
CA LEU A 676 -22.12 21.56 -10.14
C LEU A 676 -23.31 22.52 -10.01
N SER A 677 -23.85 22.63 -8.80
CA SER A 677 -24.68 23.76 -8.37
C SER A 677 -23.88 24.60 -7.37
N PHE A 678 -23.65 25.90 -7.57
CA PHE A 678 -22.78 26.70 -6.69
C PHE A 678 -23.25 28.15 -6.51
N GLY A 679 -22.66 28.83 -5.54
CA GLY A 679 -23.03 30.19 -5.15
C GLY A 679 -24.38 30.26 -4.42
N ASN A 680 -24.72 31.45 -3.92
CA ASN A 680 -25.97 31.64 -3.18
C ASN A 680 -27.22 31.47 -4.08
N ASP A 681 -27.09 31.79 -5.37
CA ASP A 681 -28.17 31.67 -6.36
C ASP A 681 -28.29 30.25 -6.97
N LYS A 682 -27.48 29.29 -6.50
CA LYS A 682 -27.44 27.89 -6.98
C LYS A 682 -27.29 27.78 -8.50
N GLN A 683 -26.36 28.54 -9.07
CA GLN A 683 -26.02 28.47 -10.49
C GLN A 683 -25.61 27.05 -10.86
N LYS A 684 -26.18 26.50 -11.94
CA LYS A 684 -25.85 25.16 -12.44
C LYS A 684 -24.94 25.26 -13.65
N LYS A 685 -23.81 24.55 -13.63
CA LYS A 685 -22.88 24.49 -14.76
C LYS A 685 -22.19 23.14 -14.83
N GLU A 686 -21.88 22.73 -16.06
CA GLU A 686 -21.10 21.54 -16.37
C GLU A 686 -19.62 21.91 -16.61
N PHE A 687 -18.71 21.08 -16.11
CA PHE A 687 -17.27 21.26 -16.23
C PHE A 687 -16.60 19.99 -16.75
N GLN A 688 -15.76 20.13 -17.76
CA GLN A 688 -14.95 19.04 -18.30
C GLN A 688 -13.52 19.13 -17.78
N HIS A 689 -12.95 18.00 -17.38
CA HIS A 689 -11.60 17.92 -16.79
C HIS A 689 -11.02 16.50 -16.97
N GLY A 690 -9.70 16.36 -16.82
CA GLY A 690 -9.00 15.10 -17.05
C GLY A 690 -8.84 14.25 -15.79
N ILE A 691 -8.82 14.87 -14.61
CA ILE A 691 -8.56 14.21 -13.32
C ILE A 691 -9.38 14.81 -12.19
N ILE A 692 -9.56 14.04 -11.11
CA ILE A 692 -10.22 14.46 -9.87
C ILE A 692 -9.28 14.24 -8.67
N ILE A 693 -9.16 15.22 -7.78
CA ILE A 693 -8.51 15.07 -6.47
C ILE A 693 -9.55 15.25 -5.38
N VAL A 694 -9.72 14.24 -4.53
CA VAL A 694 -10.63 14.25 -3.38
C VAL A 694 -9.86 14.72 -2.14
N ALA A 695 -10.31 15.83 -1.56
CA ALA A 695 -9.72 16.51 -0.40
C ALA A 695 -10.82 17.04 0.56
N THR A 696 -11.94 16.30 0.68
CA THR A 696 -13.13 16.71 1.45
C THR A 696 -12.89 16.87 2.95
N GLY A 697 -11.78 16.33 3.45
CA GLY A 697 -11.40 16.39 4.84
C GLY A 697 -12.22 15.45 5.73
N ALA A 698 -12.24 15.78 7.01
CA ALA A 698 -12.89 15.04 8.09
C ALA A 698 -13.41 16.02 9.14
N GLN A 699 -14.18 15.53 10.10
CA GLN A 699 -14.86 16.32 11.12
C GLN A 699 -14.33 16.00 12.51
N GLU A 700 -14.34 17.01 13.39
CA GLU A 700 -14.10 16.78 14.81
C GLU A 700 -15.31 16.07 15.43
N TYR A 701 -15.05 15.00 16.17
CA TYR A 701 -16.07 14.27 16.89
C TYR A 701 -16.75 15.20 17.90
N LYS A 702 -18.08 15.18 17.90
CA LYS A 702 -18.88 15.86 18.92
C LYS A 702 -19.44 14.81 19.88
N PRO A 703 -19.10 14.87 21.18
CA PRO A 703 -19.67 13.98 22.17
C PRO A 703 -21.21 13.98 22.12
N LYS A 704 -21.80 12.79 22.25
CA LYS A 704 -23.26 12.60 22.21
C LYS A 704 -23.91 13.23 23.44
N GLU A 705 -25.23 13.43 23.39
CA GLU A 705 -25.95 13.99 24.54
C GLU A 705 -25.73 13.15 25.80
N GLY A 706 -25.27 13.80 26.89
CA GLY A 706 -24.96 13.15 28.16
C GLY A 706 -23.54 12.57 28.25
N GLU A 707 -22.81 12.49 27.15
CA GLU A 707 -21.41 12.04 27.13
C GLU A 707 -20.50 13.14 27.73
N PHE A 708 -19.74 12.80 28.78
CA PHE A 708 -18.81 13.71 29.47
C PHE A 708 -19.41 15.06 29.93
N LEU A 709 -20.74 15.20 30.04
CA LEU A 709 -21.43 16.49 30.29
C LEU A 709 -21.15 17.58 29.23
N TYR A 710 -20.65 17.22 28.05
CA TYR A 710 -20.41 18.17 26.97
C TYR A 710 -21.74 18.82 26.53
N GLY A 711 -21.70 20.14 26.29
CA GLY A 711 -22.87 20.94 25.94
C GLY A 711 -23.86 21.22 27.08
N LYS A 712 -23.67 20.64 28.28
CA LYS A 712 -24.49 20.94 29.48
C LYS A 712 -23.91 22.10 30.31
N THR A 713 -22.65 22.48 30.08
CA THR A 713 -21.92 23.55 30.78
C THR A 713 -20.86 24.15 29.86
N ASP A 714 -20.46 25.40 30.09
CA ASP A 714 -19.36 26.09 29.43
C ASP A 714 -17.96 25.69 29.96
N LYS A 715 -17.91 24.87 31.01
CA LYS A 715 -16.67 24.39 31.65
C LYS A 715 -16.18 23.03 31.14
N VAL A 716 -16.97 22.37 30.30
CA VAL A 716 -16.55 21.16 29.56
C VAL A 716 -16.53 21.52 28.09
N ILE A 717 -15.32 21.60 27.54
CA ILE A 717 -15.08 22.08 26.17
C ILE A 717 -14.21 21.10 25.39
N LEU A 718 -14.20 21.21 24.08
CA LEU A 718 -13.27 20.48 23.20
C LEU A 718 -11.87 21.11 23.24
N GLN A 719 -10.85 20.36 22.81
CA GLN A 719 -9.49 20.90 22.65
C GLN A 719 -9.42 22.07 21.66
N SER A 720 -10.18 22.01 20.55
CA SER A 720 -10.25 23.09 19.57
C SER A 720 -10.86 24.37 20.17
N GLU A 721 -11.83 24.22 21.07
CA GLU A 721 -12.45 25.32 21.82
C GLU A 721 -11.49 25.90 22.87
N LEU A 722 -10.74 25.04 23.58
CA LEU A 722 -9.68 25.48 24.49
C LEU A 722 -8.60 26.25 23.73
N GLU A 723 -8.17 25.74 22.57
CA GLU A 723 -7.19 26.42 21.73
C GLU A 723 -7.68 27.82 21.34
N LYS A 724 -8.92 27.95 20.89
CA LYS A 724 -9.51 29.27 20.63
C LYS A 724 -9.42 30.20 21.85
N VAL A 725 -9.78 29.73 23.05
CA VAL A 725 -9.68 30.54 24.27
C VAL A 725 -8.23 30.96 24.55
N LEU A 726 -7.27 30.04 24.43
CA LEU A 726 -5.84 30.32 24.66
C LEU A 726 -5.29 31.44 23.77
N PHE A 727 -5.83 31.61 22.55
CA PHE A 727 -5.37 32.59 21.57
C PHE A 727 -6.20 33.87 21.51
N THR A 728 -7.50 33.80 21.81
CA THR A 728 -8.40 34.96 21.68
C THR A 728 -8.81 35.58 23.02
N ASP A 729 -8.70 34.84 24.14
CA ASP A 729 -9.21 35.24 25.45
C ASP A 729 -8.38 34.64 26.59
N ALA A 730 -7.08 34.95 26.59
CA ALA A 730 -6.10 34.38 27.54
C ALA A 730 -6.40 34.74 29.01
N GLU A 731 -7.16 35.82 29.28
CA GLU A 731 -7.55 36.20 30.64
C GLU A 731 -8.36 35.09 31.33
N LYS A 732 -9.23 34.38 30.59
CA LYS A 732 -10.01 33.25 31.13
C LYS A 732 -9.16 32.10 31.68
N ILE A 733 -7.89 32.01 31.31
CA ILE A 733 -6.98 30.95 31.75
C ILE A 733 -6.22 31.36 33.02
N LYS A 734 -6.03 32.66 33.26
CA LYS A 734 -5.27 33.17 34.41
C LYS A 734 -5.95 32.87 35.74
N ASP A 735 -7.27 32.84 35.76
CA ASP A 735 -8.06 32.61 36.97
C ASP A 735 -8.30 31.12 37.28
N LEU A 736 -7.92 30.21 36.36
CA LEU A 736 -8.07 28.76 36.57
C LEU A 736 -6.96 28.23 37.47
N LYS A 737 -7.29 27.27 38.33
CA LYS A 737 -6.34 26.54 39.18
C LYS A 737 -6.04 25.15 38.63
N THR A 738 -7.03 24.49 38.02
CA THR A 738 -6.87 23.14 37.47
C THR A 738 -7.61 22.94 36.13
N ILE A 739 -6.88 22.48 35.12
CA ILE A 739 -7.43 21.93 33.87
C ILE A 739 -7.20 20.41 33.83
N VAL A 740 -8.26 19.65 33.56
CA VAL A 740 -8.15 18.22 33.25
C VAL A 740 -8.40 18.01 31.77
N MET A 741 -7.50 17.31 31.08
CA MET A 741 -7.63 16.96 29.67
C MET A 741 -7.90 15.47 29.52
N ILE A 742 -8.93 15.08 28.77
CA ILE A 742 -9.31 13.67 28.59
C ILE A 742 -9.01 13.23 27.16
N GLN A 743 -8.09 12.28 27.00
CA GLN A 743 -7.70 11.74 25.71
C GLN A 743 -8.69 10.70 25.18
N CYS A 744 -8.67 10.49 23.85
CA CYS A 744 -9.41 9.44 23.13
C CYS A 744 -10.95 9.58 23.20
N VAL A 745 -11.48 10.80 23.34
CA VAL A 745 -12.93 11.02 23.30
C VAL A 745 -13.42 10.83 21.87
N GLY A 746 -14.29 9.85 21.61
CA GLY A 746 -14.74 9.48 20.26
C GLY A 746 -13.69 8.77 19.40
N SER A 747 -12.69 8.12 19.99
CA SER A 747 -11.68 7.33 19.26
C SER A 747 -11.19 6.16 20.09
N ARG A 748 -10.70 5.11 19.42
CA ARG A 748 -10.33 3.84 20.08
C ARG A 748 -11.48 3.29 20.92
N ASN A 749 -12.67 3.26 20.33
CA ASN A 749 -13.89 2.71 20.91
C ASN A 749 -14.61 1.85 19.86
N GLU A 750 -15.70 1.19 20.23
CA GLU A 750 -16.41 0.26 19.35
C GLU A 750 -16.90 0.91 18.04
N GLU A 751 -17.32 2.18 18.08
CA GLU A 751 -17.80 2.89 16.88
C GLU A 751 -16.65 3.42 16.00
N ASN A 752 -15.52 3.78 16.64
CA ASN A 752 -14.35 4.35 16.00
C ASN A 752 -13.08 3.61 16.48
N PRO A 753 -12.83 2.37 16.01
CA PRO A 753 -11.75 1.50 16.47
C PRO A 753 -10.38 1.89 15.89
N TYR A 754 -10.08 3.19 15.90
CA TYR A 754 -8.86 3.76 15.36
C TYR A 754 -8.39 4.99 16.13
N CYS A 755 -7.10 5.30 16.00
CA CYS A 755 -6.51 6.51 16.54
C CYS A 755 -6.74 7.72 15.63
N SER A 756 -7.13 8.84 16.23
CA SER A 756 -7.25 10.12 15.53
C SER A 756 -5.93 10.85 15.31
N ARG A 757 -4.79 10.23 15.61
CA ARG A 757 -3.39 10.64 15.31
C ARG A 757 -2.89 11.96 15.91
N MET A 758 -3.74 12.96 16.08
CA MET A 758 -3.37 14.34 16.41
C MET A 758 -3.67 14.73 17.86
N CYS A 759 -4.71 14.15 18.46
CA CYS A 759 -5.29 14.56 19.75
C CYS A 759 -4.28 14.57 20.92
N CYS A 760 -3.28 13.67 20.94
CA CYS A 760 -2.21 13.71 21.95
C CYS A 760 -1.28 14.92 21.77
N SER A 761 -0.92 15.24 20.52
CA SER A 761 -0.04 16.37 20.22
C SER A 761 -0.74 17.70 20.46
N GLU A 762 -2.03 17.79 20.12
CA GLU A 762 -2.86 18.96 20.38
C GLU A 762 -3.02 19.24 21.88
N ALA A 763 -3.33 18.21 22.68
CA ALA A 763 -3.44 18.36 24.13
C ALA A 763 -2.12 18.83 24.76
N ILE A 764 -0.98 18.26 24.35
CA ILE A 764 0.34 18.65 24.83
C ILE A 764 0.66 20.10 24.44
N LYS A 765 0.40 20.48 23.19
CA LYS A 765 0.57 21.85 22.69
C LYS A 765 -0.25 22.86 23.52
N ASN A 766 -1.55 22.58 23.70
CA ASN A 766 -2.45 23.45 24.44
C ASN A 766 -2.09 23.51 25.93
N ALA A 767 -1.65 22.40 26.54
CA ALA A 767 -1.18 22.36 27.92
C ALA A 767 0.08 23.21 28.13
N ILE A 768 1.06 23.12 27.21
CA ILE A 768 2.27 23.95 27.26
C ILE A 768 1.89 25.43 27.15
N LYS A 769 1.00 25.79 26.21
CA LYS A 769 0.54 27.17 26.02
C LYS A 769 -0.21 27.70 27.24
N ALA A 770 -1.07 26.89 27.85
CA ALA A 770 -1.78 27.25 29.07
C ALA A 770 -0.82 27.51 30.25
N LYS A 771 0.23 26.68 30.40
CA LYS A 771 1.31 26.91 31.38
C LYS A 771 2.14 28.17 31.11
N GLU A 772 2.28 28.59 29.85
CA GLU A 772 2.93 29.86 29.52
C GLU A 772 2.09 31.07 29.96
N ILE A 773 0.76 30.97 29.86
CA ILE A 773 -0.17 32.02 30.29
C ILE A 773 -0.30 32.05 31.82
N ASN A 774 -0.39 30.88 32.45
CA ASN A 774 -0.51 30.72 33.89
C ASN A 774 0.46 29.62 34.40
N PRO A 775 1.67 30.00 34.87
CA PRO A 775 2.68 29.04 35.34
C PRO A 775 2.23 28.17 36.52
N GLU A 776 1.34 28.66 37.38
CA GLU A 776 0.82 27.98 38.57
C GLU A 776 -0.33 27.01 38.26
N LEU A 777 -0.85 27.03 37.03
CA LEU A 777 -1.99 26.21 36.62
C LEU A 777 -1.69 24.71 36.72
N ASN A 778 -2.48 23.94 37.46
CA ASN A 778 -2.36 22.48 37.48
C ASN A 778 -2.99 21.90 36.22
N ILE A 779 -2.23 21.17 35.41
CA ILE A 779 -2.75 20.52 34.21
C ILE A 779 -2.53 19.02 34.33
N ILE A 780 -3.62 18.26 34.20
CA ILE A 780 -3.61 16.81 34.28
C ILE A 780 -4.17 16.24 32.98
N VAL A 781 -3.36 15.49 32.25
CA VAL A 781 -3.74 14.80 31.02
C VAL A 781 -4.05 13.33 31.34
N LEU A 782 -5.31 12.95 31.21
CA LEU A 782 -5.80 11.58 31.35
C LEU A 782 -5.64 10.83 30.03
N PHE A 783 -4.88 9.74 30.01
CA PHE A 783 -4.54 9.04 28.77
C PHE A 783 -4.57 7.51 28.88
N ARG A 784 -4.60 6.83 27.73
CA ARG A 784 -4.36 5.38 27.61
C ARG A 784 -2.92 5.08 27.19
N ASP A 785 -2.52 5.68 26.06
CA ASP A 785 -1.15 5.71 25.52
C ASP A 785 -0.81 7.14 25.07
N ILE A 786 0.43 7.61 25.29
CA ILE A 786 0.88 8.87 24.70
C ILE A 786 1.50 8.61 23.33
N ARG A 787 0.81 9.08 22.29
CA ARG A 787 1.15 8.82 20.88
C ARG A 787 1.84 10.00 20.18
N THR A 788 2.88 10.57 20.80
CA THR A 788 3.77 11.59 20.22
C THR A 788 4.91 10.98 19.40
N TYR A 789 4.61 10.45 18.22
CA TYR A 789 5.60 9.80 17.33
C TYR A 789 6.61 10.79 16.72
N GLY A 790 7.71 10.26 16.19
CA GLY A 790 8.75 11.07 15.56
C GLY A 790 9.39 12.07 16.54
N PHE A 791 9.66 13.28 16.04
CA PHE A 791 10.21 14.39 16.80
C PHE A 791 9.23 15.00 17.80
N LYS A 792 7.94 14.62 17.75
CA LYS A 792 6.93 15.12 18.69
C LYS A 792 7.17 14.64 20.12
N GLU A 793 7.95 13.57 20.31
CA GLU A 793 8.35 13.08 21.64
C GLU A 793 9.05 14.15 22.49
N LYS A 794 9.80 15.05 21.84
CA LYS A 794 10.46 16.16 22.51
C LYS A 794 9.46 17.02 23.30
N TYR A 795 8.29 17.29 22.73
CA TYR A 795 7.28 18.14 23.37
C TYR A 795 6.58 17.44 24.53
N TYR A 796 6.46 16.11 24.48
CA TYR A 796 6.00 15.33 25.62
C TYR A 796 6.96 15.48 26.81
N ASN A 797 8.27 15.42 26.56
CA ASN A 797 9.28 15.66 27.60
C ASN A 797 9.23 17.10 28.15
N ILE A 798 9.14 18.10 27.28
CA ILE A 798 9.00 19.51 27.69
C ILE A 798 7.76 19.72 28.57
N ALA A 799 6.63 19.10 28.22
CA ALA A 799 5.42 19.21 29.02
C ALA A 799 5.61 18.65 30.44
N ARG A 800 6.27 17.49 30.56
CA ARG A 800 6.60 16.89 31.87
C ARG A 800 7.56 17.76 32.68
N GLU A 801 8.57 18.34 32.04
CA GLU A 801 9.53 19.26 32.68
C GLU A 801 8.84 20.54 33.17
N LYS A 802 7.75 20.98 32.54
CA LYS A 802 6.89 22.09 32.98
C LYS A 802 5.88 21.71 34.09
N GLY A 803 5.94 20.48 34.61
CA GLY A 803 5.06 20.01 35.68
C GLY A 803 3.65 19.63 35.24
N ILE A 804 3.42 19.40 33.94
CA ILE A 804 2.15 18.83 33.46
C ILE A 804 2.10 17.35 33.85
N VAL A 805 1.02 16.94 34.52
CA VAL A 805 0.85 15.59 35.04
C VAL A 805 0.17 14.72 33.97
N PHE A 806 0.72 13.55 33.71
CA PHE A 806 0.12 12.56 32.82
C PHE A 806 -0.34 11.37 33.66
N LEU A 807 -1.65 11.16 33.74
CA LEU A 807 -2.26 10.09 34.52
C LEU A 807 -2.90 9.07 33.58
N ARG A 808 -2.42 7.82 33.63
CA ARG A 808 -2.99 6.75 32.82
C ARG A 808 -4.28 6.24 33.47
N PHE A 809 -5.34 6.13 32.69
CA PHE A 809 -6.61 5.56 33.13
C PHE A 809 -6.80 4.14 32.58
N ASP A 810 -7.62 3.36 33.28
CA ASP A 810 -8.00 2.01 32.90
C ASP A 810 -8.84 2.01 31.60
N ASN A 811 -8.50 1.14 30.65
CA ASN A 811 -9.15 1.14 29.34
C ASN A 811 -10.64 0.77 29.40
N ASP A 812 -11.03 -0.06 30.37
CA ASP A 812 -12.38 -0.59 30.56
C ASP A 812 -13.25 0.34 31.42
N ILE A 813 -12.62 1.21 32.22
CA ILE A 813 -13.29 2.16 33.11
C ILE A 813 -12.95 3.60 32.71
N LEU A 814 -13.79 4.18 31.85
CA LEU A 814 -13.64 5.56 31.39
C LEU A 814 -13.75 6.59 32.52
N PRO A 815 -13.00 7.70 32.46
CA PRO A 815 -13.14 8.82 33.39
C PRO A 815 -14.57 9.36 33.43
N LYS A 816 -15.09 9.64 34.64
CA LYS A 816 -16.44 10.19 34.82
C LYS A 816 -16.38 11.60 35.36
N ILE A 817 -17.16 12.50 34.76
CA ILE A 817 -17.25 13.89 35.18
C ILE A 817 -18.56 14.07 35.96
N THR A 818 -18.45 14.60 37.18
CA THR A 818 -19.59 14.95 38.03
C THR A 818 -19.51 16.42 38.41
N HIS A 819 -20.67 17.08 38.50
CA HIS A 819 -20.78 18.47 38.92
C HIS A 819 -21.01 18.54 40.45
N LYS A 820 -20.18 19.27 41.19
CA LYS A 820 -20.32 19.49 42.64
C LYS A 820 -20.25 20.98 42.95
N GLU A 821 -21.38 21.60 43.30
CA GLU A 821 -21.61 22.98 43.81
C GLU A 821 -20.75 24.14 43.25
N THR A 822 -19.41 24.09 43.38
CA THR A 822 -18.44 25.12 42.97
C THR A 822 -17.33 24.63 42.03
N HIS A 823 -17.26 23.33 41.69
CA HIS A 823 -16.22 22.75 40.83
C HIS A 823 -16.66 21.43 40.18
N PHE A 824 -15.93 20.99 39.16
CA PHE A 824 -16.10 19.64 38.60
C PHE A 824 -15.21 18.65 39.33
N SER A 825 -15.70 17.43 39.40
CA SER A 825 -15.00 16.31 40.00
C SER A 825 -14.85 15.23 38.92
N VAL A 826 -13.61 14.89 38.58
CA VAL A 826 -13.27 13.88 37.58
C VAL A 826 -12.79 12.63 38.30
N ASP A 827 -13.60 11.57 38.25
CA ASP A 827 -13.29 10.26 38.81
C ASP A 827 -12.51 9.43 37.77
N VAL A 828 -11.34 8.94 38.16
CA VAL A 828 -10.43 8.18 37.31
C VAL A 828 -10.03 6.88 38.00
N ALA A 829 -10.20 5.75 37.31
CA ALA A 829 -9.62 4.49 37.73
C ALA A 829 -8.26 4.30 37.03
N THR A 830 -7.24 3.89 37.78
CA THR A 830 -5.95 3.49 37.19
C THR A 830 -5.96 2.00 36.84
N PRO A 831 -5.06 1.53 35.95
CA PRO A 831 -4.93 0.10 35.67
C PRO A 831 -4.60 -0.79 36.89
N LYS A 832 -4.11 -0.19 37.98
CA LYS A 832 -3.87 -0.91 39.26
C LYS A 832 -5.14 -1.08 40.11
N GLY A 833 -6.24 -0.47 39.69
CA GLY A 833 -7.51 -0.43 40.43
C GLY A 833 -7.66 0.76 41.38
N ASP A 834 -6.66 1.65 41.49
CA ASP A 834 -6.76 2.86 42.31
C ASP A 834 -7.83 3.80 41.75
N LYS A 835 -8.64 4.39 42.64
CA LYS A 835 -9.64 5.41 42.28
C LYS A 835 -9.17 6.79 42.73
N ILE A 836 -8.99 7.69 41.79
CA ILE A 836 -8.50 9.05 42.01
C ILE A 836 -9.63 10.03 41.68
N ASN A 837 -9.94 10.92 42.63
CA ASN A 837 -10.91 12.00 42.43
C ASN A 837 -10.15 13.32 42.22
N ILE A 838 -10.34 13.96 41.07
CA ILE A 838 -9.63 15.18 40.69
C ILE A 838 -10.61 16.35 40.65
N LYS A 839 -10.30 17.43 41.38
CA LYS A 839 -11.04 18.69 41.30
C LYS A 839 -10.57 19.49 40.08
N ALA A 840 -11.49 19.82 39.18
CA ALA A 840 -11.23 20.55 37.94
C ALA A 840 -12.08 21.82 37.84
N ASP A 841 -11.46 22.92 37.40
CA ASP A 841 -12.17 24.16 37.07
C ASP A 841 -12.62 24.17 35.60
N LEU A 842 -11.88 23.45 34.75
CA LEU A 842 -12.16 23.25 33.34
C LEU A 842 -11.80 21.82 32.93
N VAL A 843 -12.62 21.19 32.11
CA VAL A 843 -12.33 19.91 31.46
C VAL A 843 -12.25 20.10 29.95
N ALA A 844 -11.11 19.73 29.36
CA ALA A 844 -10.88 19.74 27.92
C ALA A 844 -10.94 18.33 27.34
N LEU A 845 -11.86 18.09 26.42
CA LEU A 845 -12.06 16.81 25.75
C LEU A 845 -11.24 16.79 24.46
N SER A 846 -10.27 15.87 24.39
CA SER A 846 -9.47 15.68 23.18
C SER A 846 -10.23 14.77 22.21
N ALA A 847 -11.17 15.40 21.50
CA ALA A 847 -12.06 14.77 20.55
C ALA A 847 -11.32 14.14 19.35
N GLY A 848 -11.87 13.03 18.87
CA GLY A 848 -11.42 12.34 17.68
C GLY A 848 -11.71 13.08 16.37
N ILE A 849 -11.21 12.52 15.28
CA ILE A 849 -11.52 12.93 13.91
C ILE A 849 -12.30 11.80 13.25
N ILE A 850 -13.50 12.09 12.78
CA ILE A 850 -14.42 11.16 12.12
C ILE A 850 -14.67 11.59 10.67
N SER A 851 -15.10 10.66 9.83
CA SER A 851 -15.46 10.96 8.43
C SER A 851 -16.75 11.80 8.33
N ASP A 852 -17.02 12.40 7.16
CA ASP A 852 -18.32 13.06 6.86
C ASP A 852 -19.46 12.04 6.62
N GLY A 853 -19.26 10.75 6.94
CA GLY A 853 -20.26 9.68 6.85
C GLY A 853 -21.06 9.71 5.54
N GLU A 854 -22.29 10.22 5.60
CA GLU A 854 -23.23 10.39 4.48
C GLU A 854 -22.65 11.21 3.32
N GLY A 855 -21.88 12.26 3.60
CA GLY A 855 -21.25 13.11 2.59
C GLY A 855 -20.21 12.35 1.78
N ASN A 856 -19.37 11.57 2.47
CA ASN A 856 -18.37 10.72 1.83
C ASN A 856 -19.03 9.59 1.04
N GLU A 857 -20.04 8.91 1.60
CA GLU A 857 -20.77 7.84 0.89
C GLU A 857 -21.47 8.34 -0.37
N THR A 858 -22.11 9.50 -0.30
CA THR A 858 -22.77 10.12 -1.46
C THR A 858 -21.75 10.43 -2.56
N LEU A 859 -20.62 11.02 -2.20
CA LEU A 859 -19.55 11.35 -3.15
C LEU A 859 -18.86 10.09 -3.69
N ALA A 860 -18.62 9.09 -2.84
CA ALA A 860 -18.00 7.80 -3.20
C ALA A 860 -18.81 7.07 -4.27
N LYS A 861 -20.15 7.07 -4.17
CA LYS A 861 -21.04 6.52 -5.19
C LYS A 861 -20.94 7.25 -6.53
N MET A 862 -20.85 8.58 -6.50
CA MET A 862 -20.68 9.38 -7.73
C MET A 862 -19.31 9.15 -8.39
N LEU A 863 -18.26 9.01 -7.58
CA LEU A 863 -16.88 8.74 -8.03
C LEU A 863 -16.63 7.27 -8.38
N LYS A 864 -17.50 6.36 -7.92
CA LYS A 864 -17.35 4.89 -8.02
C LYS A 864 -16.08 4.40 -7.34
N VAL A 865 -15.85 4.87 -6.12
CA VAL A 865 -14.69 4.50 -5.30
C VAL A 865 -15.15 3.94 -3.95
N PRO A 866 -14.42 2.99 -3.35
CA PRO A 866 -14.81 2.41 -2.08
C PRO A 866 -14.52 3.32 -0.88
N THR A 867 -15.27 3.10 0.20
CA THR A 867 -14.95 3.57 1.55
C THR A 867 -14.70 2.36 2.46
N ASN A 868 -14.03 2.59 3.60
CA ASN A 868 -13.94 1.58 4.66
C ASN A 868 -15.19 1.62 5.56
N ASP A 869 -15.23 0.74 6.57
CA ASP A 869 -16.38 0.63 7.49
C ASP A 869 -16.66 1.94 8.23
N GLU A 870 -15.61 2.71 8.53
CA GLU A 870 -15.67 4.04 9.16
C GLU A 870 -15.96 5.19 8.18
N LYS A 871 -16.30 4.87 6.92
CA LYS A 871 -16.68 5.80 5.85
C LYS A 871 -15.58 6.81 5.44
N PHE A 872 -14.32 6.49 5.71
CA PHE A 872 -13.19 7.13 5.05
C PHE A 872 -12.99 6.55 3.66
N PHE A 873 -12.47 7.35 2.73
CA PHE A 873 -12.13 6.86 1.40
C PHE A 873 -11.01 5.82 1.45
N LEU A 874 -11.13 4.76 0.65
CA LEU A 874 -10.15 3.69 0.58
C LEU A 874 -9.25 3.86 -0.66
N GLU A 875 -7.96 4.01 -0.42
CA GLU A 875 -6.91 4.08 -1.43
C GLU A 875 -6.74 2.78 -2.23
N ALA A 876 -6.05 2.84 -3.37
CA ALA A 876 -5.78 1.68 -4.22
C ALA A 876 -4.92 0.62 -3.53
N HIS A 877 -3.93 1.05 -2.73
CA HIS A 877 -3.11 0.18 -1.91
C HIS A 877 -2.47 0.97 -0.76
N VAL A 878 -2.67 0.54 0.48
CA VAL A 878 -2.26 1.24 1.71
C VAL A 878 -0.79 1.68 1.68
N LYS A 879 0.11 0.77 1.27
CA LYS A 879 1.57 1.00 1.19
C LYS A 879 2.05 1.71 -0.08
N LEU A 880 1.68 1.21 -1.26
CA LEU A 880 2.35 1.57 -2.52
C LEU A 880 1.62 2.59 -3.39
N ARG A 881 0.32 2.76 -3.18
CA ARG A 881 -0.52 3.73 -3.90
C ARG A 881 -1.41 4.50 -2.91
N PRO A 882 -0.82 5.17 -1.91
CA PRO A 882 -1.54 5.85 -0.83
C PRO A 882 -2.41 7.04 -1.29
N SER A 883 -2.10 7.63 -2.44
CA SER A 883 -2.77 8.82 -2.98
C SER A 883 -3.66 8.53 -4.20
N ASP A 884 -3.74 7.27 -4.63
CA ASP A 884 -4.55 6.88 -5.80
C ASP A 884 -5.81 6.15 -5.34
N PHE A 885 -6.89 6.25 -6.11
CA PHE A 885 -7.96 5.25 -6.06
C PHE A 885 -7.68 4.11 -7.04
N ALA A 886 -8.40 2.98 -6.88
CA ALA A 886 -8.37 1.90 -7.85
C ALA A 886 -8.96 2.32 -9.21
N THR A 887 -9.83 3.34 -9.20
CA THR A 887 -10.35 4.01 -10.39
C THR A 887 -9.33 5.03 -10.89
N ASP A 888 -8.84 4.85 -12.12
CA ASP A 888 -7.83 5.72 -12.71
C ASP A 888 -8.30 7.17 -12.88
N GLY A 889 -7.36 8.11 -12.74
CA GLY A 889 -7.63 9.55 -12.85
C GLY A 889 -8.27 10.19 -11.62
N ILE A 890 -8.52 9.42 -10.56
CA ILE A 890 -9.06 9.91 -9.29
C ILE A 890 -8.02 9.70 -8.18
N PHE A 891 -7.71 10.76 -7.44
CA PHE A 891 -6.68 10.79 -6.40
C PHE A 891 -7.26 11.24 -5.06
N LEU A 892 -6.55 10.96 -3.97
CA LEU A 892 -7.00 11.16 -2.60
C LEU A 892 -5.90 11.82 -1.76
N CYS A 893 -6.27 12.83 -0.96
CA CYS A 893 -5.36 13.47 -0.03
C CYS A 893 -6.04 14.07 1.21
N GLY A 894 -5.24 14.33 2.24
CA GLY A 894 -5.66 14.94 3.49
C GLY A 894 -6.55 14.02 4.32
N THR A 895 -7.32 14.62 5.23
CA THR A 895 -8.09 13.85 6.21
C THR A 895 -9.28 13.08 5.64
N ALA A 896 -9.59 13.25 4.34
CA ALA A 896 -10.57 12.42 3.63
C ALA A 896 -10.17 10.93 3.59
N ARG A 897 -8.86 10.64 3.65
CA ARG A 897 -8.32 9.27 3.66
C ARG A 897 -8.33 8.61 5.03
N ALA A 898 -7.90 9.36 6.04
CA ALA A 898 -7.76 8.98 7.45
C ALA A 898 -7.25 10.21 8.22
N SER A 899 -7.20 10.12 9.56
CA SER A 899 -6.61 11.18 10.40
C SER A 899 -5.16 11.48 9.99
N ALA A 900 -4.84 12.77 9.83
CA ALA A 900 -3.54 13.26 9.36
C ALA A 900 -3.29 14.67 9.90
N THR A 901 -2.04 14.97 10.24
CA THR A 901 -1.61 16.32 10.64
C THR A 901 -1.61 17.29 9.46
N ILE A 902 -1.44 18.60 9.73
CA ILE A 902 -1.34 19.62 8.67
C ILE A 902 -0.16 19.32 7.73
N SER A 903 1.02 19.01 8.30
CA SER A 903 2.23 18.66 7.53
C SER A 903 2.01 17.44 6.63
N GLU A 904 1.43 16.37 7.18
CA GLU A 904 1.08 15.16 6.42
C GLU A 904 0.03 15.45 5.35
N SER A 905 -0.96 16.30 5.63
CA SER A 905 -1.99 16.70 4.66
C SER A 905 -1.41 17.50 3.49
N ILE A 906 -0.41 18.36 3.74
CA ILE A 906 0.33 19.08 2.71
C ILE A 906 1.14 18.09 1.85
N ALA A 907 1.87 17.16 2.47
CA ALA A 907 2.61 16.13 1.75
C ALA A 907 1.67 15.27 0.89
N GLN A 908 0.54 14.82 1.42
CA GLN A 908 -0.47 14.07 0.68
C GLN A 908 -1.06 14.86 -0.50
N ALA A 909 -1.26 16.18 -0.34
CA ALA A 909 -1.76 17.04 -1.41
C ALA A 909 -0.75 17.19 -2.56
N LEU A 910 0.53 17.41 -2.23
CA LEU A 910 1.62 17.44 -3.22
C LEU A 910 1.78 16.09 -3.91
N SER A 911 1.64 15.00 -3.16
CA SER A 911 1.63 13.63 -3.70
C SER A 911 0.49 13.43 -4.71
N ALA A 912 -0.75 13.74 -4.33
CA ALA A 912 -1.90 13.62 -5.23
C ALA A 912 -1.76 14.48 -6.49
N ALA A 913 -1.24 15.71 -6.37
CA ALA A 913 -0.96 16.56 -7.53
C ALA A 913 0.14 16.00 -8.44
N SER A 914 1.20 15.42 -7.87
CA SER A 914 2.25 14.73 -8.62
C SER A 914 1.70 13.52 -9.39
N ARG A 915 0.92 12.67 -8.71
CA ARG A 915 0.28 11.50 -9.34
C ARG A 915 -0.70 11.93 -10.45
N ALA A 916 -1.47 12.99 -10.25
CA ALA A 916 -2.32 13.59 -11.28
C ALA A 916 -1.50 14.13 -12.48
N THR A 917 -0.31 14.67 -12.22
CA THR A 917 0.59 15.19 -13.27
C THR A 917 1.07 14.08 -14.21
N THR A 918 1.24 12.84 -13.73
CA THR A 918 1.60 11.70 -14.60
C THR A 918 0.57 11.39 -15.70
N ILE A 919 -0.64 11.94 -15.57
CA ILE A 919 -1.73 11.91 -16.55
C ILE A 919 -1.81 13.23 -17.30
N LEU A 920 -1.95 14.35 -16.59
CA LEU A 920 -2.17 15.68 -17.19
C LEU A 920 -1.00 16.17 -18.06
N SER A 921 0.21 15.64 -17.86
CA SER A 921 1.40 15.97 -18.66
C SER A 921 1.42 15.34 -20.06
N LYS A 922 0.54 14.39 -20.34
CA LYS A 922 0.49 13.65 -21.60
C LYS A 922 -0.64 14.16 -22.48
N ASP A 923 -0.44 14.19 -23.80
CA ASP A 923 -1.49 14.60 -24.75
C ASP A 923 -2.48 13.47 -25.03
N ILE A 924 -1.98 12.23 -25.03
CA ILE A 924 -2.75 11.02 -25.27
C ILE A 924 -2.48 9.96 -24.21
N LEU A 925 -3.51 9.17 -23.90
CA LEU A 925 -3.39 7.92 -23.16
C LEU A 925 -4.04 6.79 -23.94
N PHE A 926 -3.63 5.56 -23.64
CA PHE A 926 -4.18 4.35 -24.25
C PHE A 926 -5.17 3.70 -23.28
N THR A 927 -6.40 3.44 -23.74
CA THR A 927 -7.40 2.69 -22.97
C THR A 927 -7.30 1.20 -23.27
N GLU A 928 -7.72 0.38 -22.31
CA GLU A 928 -7.71 -1.08 -22.47
C GLU A 928 -8.53 -1.55 -23.69
N GLY A 929 -8.01 -2.54 -24.40
CA GLY A 929 -8.69 -3.24 -25.50
C GLY A 929 -9.74 -4.26 -25.07
N VAL A 930 -10.00 -4.42 -23.77
CA VAL A 930 -11.00 -5.34 -23.22
C VAL A 930 -12.40 -4.72 -23.36
N ILE A 931 -12.93 -4.70 -24.58
CA ILE A 931 -14.24 -4.12 -24.92
C ILE A 931 -15.21 -5.20 -25.44
N SER A 932 -16.50 -4.89 -25.40
CA SER A 932 -17.52 -5.70 -26.07
C SER A 932 -17.49 -5.50 -27.59
N LYS A 933 -17.81 -6.55 -28.35
CA LYS A 933 -17.91 -6.53 -29.81
C LYS A 933 -19.16 -7.27 -30.25
N VAL A 934 -19.85 -6.74 -31.26
CA VAL A 934 -21.03 -7.37 -31.88
C VAL A 934 -20.59 -8.12 -33.12
N ASP A 935 -21.07 -9.35 -33.28
CA ASP A 935 -21.13 -10.10 -34.53
C ASP A 935 -22.45 -9.75 -35.24
N PRO A 936 -22.39 -8.97 -36.35
CA PRO A 936 -23.59 -8.59 -37.09
C PRO A 936 -24.36 -9.78 -37.65
N ALA A 937 -23.69 -10.91 -37.92
CA ALA A 937 -24.33 -12.09 -38.52
C ALA A 937 -25.26 -12.83 -37.52
N LEU A 938 -25.01 -12.68 -36.23
CA LEU A 938 -25.84 -13.25 -35.16
C LEU A 938 -26.85 -12.25 -34.58
N CYS A 939 -26.68 -10.95 -34.85
CA CYS A 939 -27.47 -9.91 -34.22
C CYS A 939 -28.91 -9.90 -34.74
N ILE A 940 -29.87 -10.09 -33.84
CA ILE A 940 -31.31 -10.04 -34.15
C ILE A 940 -31.95 -8.67 -33.91
N GLY A 941 -31.16 -7.62 -33.61
CA GLY A 941 -31.68 -6.26 -33.45
C GLY A 941 -32.62 -6.02 -32.27
N CYS A 942 -32.59 -6.86 -31.23
CA CYS A 942 -33.57 -6.80 -30.13
C CYS A 942 -33.41 -5.62 -29.14
N ASN A 943 -32.40 -4.75 -29.34
CA ASN A 943 -32.07 -3.58 -28.51
C ASN A 943 -31.70 -3.82 -27.02
N ARG A 944 -31.90 -5.03 -26.47
CA ARG A 944 -31.61 -5.32 -25.05
C ARG A 944 -30.20 -4.94 -24.58
N CYS A 945 -29.20 -5.16 -25.42
CA CYS A 945 -27.81 -4.83 -25.12
C CYS A 945 -27.55 -3.32 -24.99
N ALA A 946 -28.33 -2.49 -25.69
CA ALA A 946 -28.27 -1.03 -25.55
C ALA A 946 -28.94 -0.59 -24.24
N ASP A 947 -30.07 -1.20 -23.89
CA ASP A 947 -30.85 -0.86 -22.67
C ASP A 947 -30.06 -1.10 -21.38
N VAL A 948 -29.26 -2.18 -21.30
CA VAL A 948 -28.41 -2.47 -20.13
C VAL A 948 -27.06 -1.73 -20.15
N CYS A 949 -26.75 -0.99 -21.22
CA CYS A 949 -25.46 -0.31 -21.32
C CYS A 949 -25.43 0.99 -20.50
N ASN A 950 -24.97 0.89 -19.27
CA ASN A 950 -24.83 2.02 -18.34
C ASN A 950 -23.90 3.17 -18.81
N TYR A 951 -23.15 2.95 -19.90
CA TYR A 951 -22.23 3.93 -20.48
C TYR A 951 -22.72 4.54 -21.80
N GLY A 952 -23.89 4.12 -22.30
CA GLY A 952 -24.35 4.49 -23.65
C GLY A 952 -23.38 4.05 -24.75
N ALA A 953 -22.55 3.04 -24.48
CA ALA A 953 -21.56 2.55 -25.42
C ALA A 953 -22.16 1.65 -26.51
N VAL A 954 -23.34 1.07 -26.28
CA VAL A 954 -24.02 0.22 -27.25
C VAL A 954 -25.19 1.00 -27.85
N GLY A 955 -25.20 1.15 -29.17
CA GLY A 955 -26.31 1.71 -29.94
C GLY A 955 -26.87 0.71 -30.93
N VAL A 956 -28.01 1.03 -31.55
CA VAL A 956 -28.59 0.24 -32.65
C VAL A 956 -28.61 1.09 -33.91
N LYS A 957 -28.02 0.57 -34.98
CA LYS A 957 -28.04 1.16 -36.32
C LYS A 957 -29.02 0.40 -37.22
N TYR A 958 -29.58 1.12 -38.18
CA TYR A 958 -30.42 0.53 -39.21
C TYR A 958 -29.58 0.38 -40.48
N GLU A 959 -29.30 -0.85 -40.90
CA GLU A 959 -28.46 -1.14 -42.06
C GLU A 959 -29.09 -2.26 -42.89
N GLN A 960 -29.28 -2.01 -44.20
CA GLN A 960 -29.86 -2.97 -45.16
C GLN A 960 -31.21 -3.60 -44.74
N GLY A 961 -32.05 -2.87 -43.99
CA GLY A 961 -33.35 -3.35 -43.53
C GLY A 961 -33.31 -4.14 -42.21
N LEU A 962 -32.13 -4.28 -41.61
CA LEU A 962 -31.90 -4.96 -40.33
C LEU A 962 -31.48 -3.95 -39.25
N MET A 963 -31.97 -4.16 -38.04
CA MET A 963 -31.47 -3.45 -36.86
C MET A 963 -30.26 -4.20 -36.32
N ILE A 964 -29.11 -3.57 -36.28
CA ILE A 964 -27.86 -4.18 -35.84
C ILE A 964 -27.26 -3.34 -34.71
N SER A 965 -26.92 -3.98 -33.61
CA SER A 965 -26.24 -3.32 -32.49
C SER A 965 -24.79 -3.02 -32.83
N GLU A 966 -24.25 -1.91 -32.34
CA GLU A 966 -22.86 -1.52 -32.51
C GLU A 966 -22.30 -1.02 -31.16
N VAL A 967 -21.02 -1.30 -30.90
CA VAL A 967 -20.31 -0.83 -29.71
C VAL A 967 -19.39 0.32 -30.08
N ASN A 968 -19.55 1.47 -29.43
CA ASN A 968 -18.57 2.54 -29.42
C ASN A 968 -17.39 2.14 -28.51
N PRO A 969 -16.18 1.92 -29.07
CA PRO A 969 -15.04 1.40 -28.31
C PRO A 969 -14.51 2.39 -27.27
N LEU A 970 -14.70 3.71 -27.45
CA LEU A 970 -14.21 4.73 -26.52
C LEU A 970 -15.08 4.84 -25.26
N LEU A 971 -16.38 4.57 -25.41
CA LEU A 971 -17.34 4.58 -24.29
C LEU A 971 -17.38 3.24 -23.56
N CYS A 972 -17.07 2.13 -24.24
CA CYS A 972 -17.11 0.79 -23.65
C CYS A 972 -16.06 0.64 -22.54
N LYS A 973 -16.51 0.26 -21.34
CA LYS A 973 -15.64 -0.03 -20.19
C LYS A 973 -15.42 -1.52 -19.93
N GLY A 974 -15.87 -2.39 -20.83
CA GLY A 974 -15.63 -3.83 -20.69
C GLY A 974 -16.29 -4.46 -19.46
N CYS A 975 -17.53 -4.09 -19.12
CA CYS A 975 -18.23 -4.75 -18.00
C CYS A 975 -18.79 -6.13 -18.38
N GLY A 976 -19.01 -6.39 -19.68
CA GLY A 976 -19.60 -7.63 -20.19
C GLY A 976 -21.12 -7.73 -20.07
N ASP A 977 -21.80 -6.73 -19.50
CA ASP A 977 -23.22 -6.84 -19.15
C ASP A 977 -24.14 -7.00 -20.37
N CYS A 978 -23.87 -6.22 -21.41
CA CYS A 978 -24.54 -6.35 -22.71
C CYS A 978 -24.35 -7.74 -23.34
N ALA A 979 -23.18 -8.38 -23.15
CA ALA A 979 -22.91 -9.72 -23.65
C ALA A 979 -23.72 -10.78 -22.89
N ALA A 980 -23.76 -10.66 -21.56
CA ALA A 980 -24.54 -11.55 -20.71
C ALA A 980 -26.07 -11.40 -20.90
N GLU A 981 -26.54 -10.24 -21.39
CA GLU A 981 -27.97 -10.01 -21.72
C GLU A 981 -28.37 -10.49 -23.12
N CYS A 982 -27.41 -10.75 -24.00
CA CYS A 982 -27.71 -11.03 -25.40
C CYS A 982 -28.29 -12.44 -25.60
N PRO A 983 -29.56 -12.57 -26.03
CA PRO A 983 -30.18 -13.89 -26.20
C PRO A 983 -29.62 -14.65 -27.40
N ALA A 984 -29.10 -13.96 -28.41
CA ALA A 984 -28.54 -14.56 -29.62
C ALA A 984 -27.04 -14.89 -29.49
N GLY A 985 -26.39 -14.53 -28.37
CA GLY A 985 -24.93 -14.62 -28.24
C GLY A 985 -24.15 -13.73 -29.22
N ALA A 986 -24.84 -12.76 -29.85
CA ALA A 986 -24.28 -11.91 -30.90
C ALA A 986 -23.29 -10.86 -30.39
N ILE A 987 -23.30 -10.53 -29.11
CA ILE A 987 -22.31 -9.62 -28.51
C ILE A 987 -21.47 -10.39 -27.51
N THR A 988 -20.15 -10.27 -27.64
CA THR A 988 -19.18 -10.95 -26.79
C THR A 988 -18.23 -9.95 -26.18
N MET A 989 -17.68 -10.29 -25.02
CA MET A 989 -16.67 -9.49 -24.35
C MET A 989 -15.28 -9.99 -24.75
N SER A 990 -14.42 -9.11 -25.25
CA SER A 990 -13.04 -9.49 -25.55
C SER A 990 -12.32 -9.95 -24.27
N HIS A 991 -11.45 -10.96 -24.35
CA HIS A 991 -10.66 -11.53 -23.24
C HIS A 991 -11.46 -12.27 -22.13
N PHE A 992 -12.76 -12.00 -21.97
CA PHE A 992 -13.65 -12.62 -20.96
C PHE A 992 -14.99 -13.12 -21.54
N GLY A 993 -15.04 -13.38 -22.85
CA GLY A 993 -16.25 -13.83 -23.54
C GLY A 993 -16.48 -15.33 -23.42
N ASN A 994 -17.61 -15.80 -23.98
CA ASN A 994 -18.02 -17.21 -23.91
C ASN A 994 -16.91 -18.16 -24.37
N SER A 995 -16.26 -17.84 -25.51
CA SER A 995 -15.17 -18.66 -26.06
C SER A 995 -13.97 -18.82 -25.11
N GLN A 996 -13.79 -17.94 -24.14
CA GLN A 996 -12.73 -18.01 -23.14
C GLN A 996 -13.22 -18.59 -21.81
N ILE A 997 -14.43 -18.24 -21.37
CA ILE A 997 -14.97 -18.62 -20.05
C ILE A 997 -15.57 -20.03 -20.04
N GLU A 998 -16.29 -20.45 -21.07
CA GLU A 998 -16.91 -21.79 -21.13
C GLU A 998 -15.87 -22.93 -21.02
N PRO A 999 -14.71 -22.86 -21.70
CA PRO A 999 -13.64 -23.84 -21.48
C PRO A 999 -13.13 -23.87 -20.04
N MET A 1000 -13.07 -22.73 -19.34
CA MET A 1000 -12.68 -22.70 -17.93
C MET A 1000 -13.73 -23.40 -17.05
N ILE A 1001 -15.01 -23.21 -17.34
CA ILE A 1001 -16.12 -23.87 -16.62
C ILE A 1001 -15.99 -25.39 -16.77
N ALA A 1002 -15.82 -25.88 -18.00
CA ALA A 1002 -15.64 -27.30 -18.28
C ALA A 1002 -14.44 -27.88 -17.52
N GLU A 1003 -13.27 -27.21 -17.55
CA GLU A 1003 -12.09 -27.69 -16.82
C GLU A 1003 -12.23 -27.61 -15.29
N ALA A 1004 -12.98 -26.63 -14.78
CA ALA A 1004 -13.28 -26.51 -13.35
C ALA A 1004 -14.22 -27.62 -12.84
N ALA A 1005 -15.14 -28.10 -13.70
CA ALA A 1005 -16.12 -29.11 -13.35
C ALA A 1005 -15.61 -30.56 -13.48
N ARG A 1006 -14.61 -30.79 -14.36
CA ARG A 1006 -13.99 -32.12 -14.61
C ARG A 1006 -13.21 -32.74 -13.44
N VAL A 1007 -13.17 -32.09 -12.28
CA VAL A 1007 -12.37 -32.53 -11.12
C VAL A 1007 -13.17 -33.53 -10.30
N GLU A 1008 -12.69 -34.76 -10.18
CA GLU A 1008 -13.21 -35.73 -9.22
C GLU A 1008 -12.50 -35.60 -7.88
N PHE A 1009 -13.25 -35.32 -6.80
CA PHE A 1009 -12.70 -35.28 -5.45
C PHE A 1009 -12.87 -36.65 -4.77
N GLY A 1010 -11.78 -37.37 -4.53
CA GLY A 1010 -11.78 -38.70 -3.90
C GLY A 1010 -12.37 -38.77 -2.47
N ASN A 1011 -12.70 -37.62 -1.86
CA ASN A 1011 -13.19 -37.50 -0.49
C ASN A 1011 -14.69 -37.13 -0.40
N GLY A 1012 -15.45 -37.18 -1.49
CA GLY A 1012 -16.87 -36.79 -1.52
C GLY A 1012 -17.12 -35.30 -1.26
N ARG A 1013 -16.15 -34.43 -1.57
CA ARG A 1013 -16.29 -32.98 -1.48
C ARG A 1013 -17.07 -32.48 -2.71
N PRO A 1014 -18.02 -31.54 -2.55
CA PRO A 1014 -18.80 -31.03 -3.68
C PRO A 1014 -17.95 -30.16 -4.60
N ARG A 1015 -18.19 -30.22 -5.91
CA ARG A 1015 -17.58 -29.33 -6.92
C ARG A 1015 -18.25 -27.95 -6.85
N ILE A 1016 -17.50 -26.95 -6.42
CA ILE A 1016 -17.99 -25.56 -6.36
C ILE A 1016 -17.30 -24.71 -7.41
N ILE A 1017 -18.09 -24.13 -8.33
CA ILE A 1017 -17.61 -23.12 -9.28
C ILE A 1017 -18.06 -21.74 -8.79
N ALA A 1018 -17.11 -20.82 -8.60
CA ALA A 1018 -17.35 -19.48 -8.09
C ALA A 1018 -16.97 -18.41 -9.13
N PHE A 1019 -17.96 -17.73 -9.70
CA PHE A 1019 -17.76 -16.59 -10.59
C PHE A 1019 -17.59 -15.31 -9.76
N LEU A 1020 -16.44 -14.66 -9.89
CA LEU A 1020 -16.07 -13.52 -9.05
C LEU A 1020 -15.80 -12.27 -9.91
N CYS A 1021 -16.51 -11.18 -9.61
CA CYS A 1021 -16.22 -9.83 -10.08
C CYS A 1021 -14.79 -9.40 -9.70
N ASN A 1022 -14.00 -9.00 -10.69
CA ASN A 1022 -12.60 -8.57 -10.58
C ASN A 1022 -12.38 -7.49 -9.51
N TRP A 1023 -13.32 -6.55 -9.38
CA TRP A 1023 -13.15 -5.35 -8.55
C TRP A 1023 -13.44 -5.57 -7.07
N CYS A 1024 -14.41 -6.44 -6.74
CA CYS A 1024 -14.90 -6.58 -5.37
C CYS A 1024 -14.74 -8.01 -4.85
N SER A 1025 -15.51 -8.99 -5.33
CA SER A 1025 -15.48 -10.35 -4.77
C SER A 1025 -14.19 -11.11 -5.07
N TYR A 1026 -13.55 -10.90 -6.23
CA TYR A 1026 -12.22 -11.46 -6.51
C TYR A 1026 -11.16 -10.79 -5.63
N ALA A 1027 -11.25 -9.48 -5.43
CA ALA A 1027 -10.39 -8.73 -4.51
C ALA A 1027 -10.60 -9.14 -3.04
N GLY A 1028 -11.84 -9.44 -2.64
CA GLY A 1028 -12.18 -9.99 -1.33
C GLY A 1028 -11.62 -11.40 -1.16
N ALA A 1029 -11.65 -12.24 -2.20
CA ALA A 1029 -10.99 -13.54 -2.19
C ALA A 1029 -9.46 -13.42 -2.08
N ASP A 1030 -8.85 -12.45 -2.78
CA ASP A 1030 -7.43 -12.14 -2.63
C ASP A 1030 -7.11 -11.65 -1.21
N LEU A 1031 -7.96 -10.78 -0.63
CA LEU A 1031 -7.80 -10.29 0.73
C LEU A 1031 -7.97 -11.41 1.77
N ALA A 1032 -8.83 -12.40 1.52
CA ALA A 1032 -8.91 -13.60 2.34
C ALA A 1032 -7.55 -14.33 2.35
N GLY A 1033 -6.89 -14.43 1.18
CA GLY A 1033 -5.52 -14.90 1.06
C GLY A 1033 -4.51 -14.08 1.83
N VAL A 1034 -4.45 -12.77 1.58
CA VAL A 1034 -3.54 -11.83 2.26
C VAL A 1034 -3.71 -11.91 3.78
N SER A 1035 -4.96 -12.06 4.25
CA SER A 1035 -5.33 -12.16 5.67
C SER A 1035 -5.33 -13.58 6.24
N ARG A 1036 -4.97 -14.60 5.44
CA ARG A 1036 -4.92 -16.03 5.83
C ARG A 1036 -6.24 -16.63 6.31
N TYR A 1037 -7.38 -16.07 5.90
CA TYR A 1037 -8.68 -16.67 6.20
C TYR A 1037 -8.86 -17.95 5.37
N GLN A 1038 -8.96 -19.09 6.06
CA GLN A 1038 -9.08 -20.40 5.44
C GLN A 1038 -10.51 -20.65 4.96
N TYR A 1039 -10.67 -21.27 3.78
CA TYR A 1039 -11.94 -21.75 3.26
C TYR A 1039 -11.74 -23.07 2.50
N PRO A 1040 -12.79 -23.83 2.17
CA PRO A 1040 -12.59 -25.17 1.59
C PRO A 1040 -11.88 -25.18 0.23
N PRO A 1041 -10.93 -26.10 -0.03
CA PRO A 1041 -10.11 -26.10 -1.26
C PRO A 1041 -10.83 -26.61 -2.51
N ASN A 1042 -12.06 -27.12 -2.38
CA ASN A 1042 -12.90 -27.58 -3.50
C ASN A 1042 -13.63 -26.43 -4.25
N VAL A 1043 -13.34 -25.18 -3.92
CA VAL A 1043 -13.84 -23.99 -4.65
C VAL A 1043 -12.90 -23.63 -5.81
N ARG A 1044 -13.39 -23.63 -7.04
CA ARG A 1044 -12.68 -23.17 -8.25
C ARG A 1044 -13.20 -21.80 -8.65
N THR A 1045 -12.33 -20.80 -8.62
CA THR A 1045 -12.68 -19.41 -8.89
C THR A 1045 -12.51 -19.09 -10.38
N ILE A 1046 -13.51 -18.43 -10.98
CA ILE A 1046 -13.47 -17.90 -12.34
C ILE A 1046 -13.59 -16.39 -12.25
N ARG A 1047 -12.53 -15.69 -12.69
CA ARG A 1047 -12.50 -14.22 -12.71
C ARG A 1047 -13.29 -13.70 -13.91
N VAL A 1048 -14.23 -12.80 -13.63
CA VAL A 1048 -14.95 -12.00 -14.63
C VAL A 1048 -14.77 -10.52 -14.31
N MET A 1049 -14.83 -9.63 -15.30
CA MET A 1049 -14.63 -8.20 -15.02
C MET A 1049 -15.73 -7.62 -14.14
N CYS A 1050 -16.98 -8.03 -14.35
CA CYS A 1050 -18.13 -7.64 -13.55
C CYS A 1050 -19.02 -8.85 -13.29
N SER A 1051 -19.75 -8.85 -12.17
CA SER A 1051 -20.87 -9.80 -12.00
C SER A 1051 -21.96 -9.60 -13.06
N GLY A 1052 -22.09 -8.38 -13.61
CA GLY A 1052 -22.92 -8.10 -14.77
C GLY A 1052 -22.49 -8.87 -16.03
N GLY A 1053 -21.23 -9.24 -16.15
CA GLY A 1053 -20.77 -10.08 -17.27
C GLY A 1053 -21.12 -11.57 -17.12
N ILE A 1054 -21.81 -11.98 -16.05
CA ILE A 1054 -22.17 -13.38 -15.81
C ILE A 1054 -23.53 -13.65 -16.45
N SER A 1055 -23.54 -14.39 -17.55
CA SER A 1055 -24.76 -14.84 -18.21
C SER A 1055 -25.43 -15.98 -17.43
N LYS A 1056 -26.72 -16.17 -17.66
CA LYS A 1056 -27.43 -17.38 -17.20
C LYS A 1056 -26.81 -18.65 -17.78
N SER A 1057 -26.35 -18.59 -19.04
CA SER A 1057 -25.71 -19.72 -19.70
C SER A 1057 -24.46 -20.20 -18.97
N PHE A 1058 -23.65 -19.31 -18.38
CA PHE A 1058 -22.48 -19.75 -17.59
C PHE A 1058 -22.88 -20.53 -16.33
N ILE A 1059 -23.95 -20.10 -15.65
CA ILE A 1059 -24.45 -20.78 -14.44
C ILE A 1059 -25.02 -22.15 -14.81
N LEU A 1060 -25.86 -22.21 -15.85
CA LEU A 1060 -26.45 -23.47 -16.33
C LEU A 1060 -25.39 -24.43 -16.89
N GLN A 1061 -24.41 -23.91 -17.64
CA GLN A 1061 -23.28 -24.69 -18.15
C GLN A 1061 -22.46 -25.29 -17.00
N ALA A 1062 -22.23 -24.54 -15.92
CA ALA A 1062 -21.52 -25.07 -14.77
C ALA A 1062 -22.21 -26.29 -14.17
N PHE A 1063 -23.53 -26.26 -14.03
CA PHE A 1063 -24.30 -27.43 -13.59
C PHE A 1063 -24.28 -28.57 -14.62
N LEU A 1064 -24.44 -28.25 -15.91
CA LEU A 1064 -24.41 -29.24 -17.01
C LEU A 1064 -23.07 -29.99 -17.06
N GLU A 1065 -21.96 -29.31 -16.77
CA GLU A 1065 -20.62 -29.89 -16.73
C GLU A 1065 -20.33 -30.65 -15.41
N GLY A 1066 -21.28 -30.64 -14.46
CA GLY A 1066 -21.23 -31.43 -13.23
C GLY A 1066 -20.87 -30.65 -11.96
N ALA A 1067 -20.99 -29.33 -11.91
CA ALA A 1067 -20.85 -28.60 -10.65
C ALA A 1067 -21.95 -29.01 -9.65
N ASP A 1068 -21.57 -29.30 -8.40
CA ASP A 1068 -22.52 -29.63 -7.34
C ASP A 1068 -23.14 -28.36 -6.72
N GLY A 1069 -22.43 -27.23 -6.85
CA GLY A 1069 -22.94 -25.90 -6.52
C GLY A 1069 -22.23 -24.78 -7.28
N VAL A 1070 -22.99 -23.71 -7.56
CA VAL A 1070 -22.51 -22.53 -8.29
C VAL A 1070 -22.66 -21.28 -7.44
N PHE A 1071 -21.58 -20.51 -7.32
CA PHE A 1071 -21.55 -19.26 -6.58
C PHE A 1071 -21.32 -18.07 -7.51
N VAL A 1072 -22.07 -16.99 -7.30
CA VAL A 1072 -21.87 -15.69 -7.97
C VAL A 1072 -21.56 -14.62 -6.92
N GLY A 1073 -20.36 -14.07 -7.02
CA GLY A 1073 -19.87 -12.99 -6.17
C GLY A 1073 -19.76 -11.67 -6.94
N GLY A 1074 -20.34 -10.58 -6.42
CA GLY A 1074 -20.19 -9.24 -7.00
C GLY A 1074 -19.96 -8.15 -5.96
N CYS A 1075 -19.91 -6.90 -6.40
CA CYS A 1075 -19.87 -5.72 -5.51
C CYS A 1075 -21.22 -5.56 -4.77
N HIS A 1076 -21.23 -4.90 -3.61
CA HIS A 1076 -22.47 -4.47 -2.94
C HIS A 1076 -23.38 -3.69 -3.88
N ILE A 1077 -24.69 -3.91 -3.76
CA ILE A 1077 -25.69 -3.25 -4.60
C ILE A 1077 -25.61 -1.74 -4.36
N GLY A 1078 -25.40 -0.98 -5.43
CA GLY A 1078 -25.13 0.46 -5.38
C GLY A 1078 -23.66 0.85 -5.44
N ASP A 1079 -22.74 -0.08 -5.21
CA ASP A 1079 -21.28 0.14 -5.20
C ASP A 1079 -20.59 -0.49 -6.43
N CYS A 1080 -21.32 -0.72 -7.51
CA CYS A 1080 -20.76 -1.36 -8.70
C CYS A 1080 -19.71 -0.45 -9.36
N HIS A 1081 -18.51 -0.99 -9.59
CA HIS A 1081 -17.49 -0.30 -10.40
C HIS A 1081 -18.00 0.06 -11.80
N TYR A 1082 -18.94 -0.74 -12.33
CA TYR A 1082 -19.59 -0.51 -13.62
C TYR A 1082 -21.01 0.07 -13.52
N ILE A 1083 -21.25 0.98 -12.57
CA ILE A 1083 -22.52 1.70 -12.35
C ILE A 1083 -23.63 0.80 -11.78
N ALA A 1084 -24.25 -0.03 -12.62
CA ALA A 1084 -25.40 -0.86 -12.21
C ALA A 1084 -25.27 -2.32 -12.64
N GLY A 1085 -24.15 -2.76 -13.22
CA GLY A 1085 -24.03 -4.13 -13.72
C GLY A 1085 -24.26 -5.23 -12.67
N ASN A 1086 -24.11 -4.95 -11.36
CA ASN A 1086 -24.49 -5.90 -10.32
C ASN A 1086 -26.00 -5.95 -10.03
N GLN A 1087 -26.76 -4.89 -10.32
CA GLN A 1087 -28.22 -4.88 -10.30
C GLN A 1087 -28.77 -5.71 -11.46
N ASP A 1088 -28.18 -5.60 -12.64
CA ASP A 1088 -28.52 -6.44 -13.80
C ASP A 1088 -28.21 -7.91 -13.53
N ALA A 1089 -27.06 -8.19 -12.88
CA ALA A 1089 -26.75 -9.53 -12.37
C ALA A 1089 -27.76 -10.01 -11.32
N LEU A 1090 -28.17 -9.16 -10.38
CA LEU A 1090 -29.19 -9.51 -9.38
C LEU A 1090 -30.50 -9.94 -10.05
N ARG A 1091 -31.00 -9.15 -11.01
CA ARG A 1091 -32.20 -9.49 -11.78
C ARG A 1091 -32.05 -10.85 -12.48
N ARG A 1092 -30.99 -11.04 -13.28
CA ARG A 1092 -30.77 -12.31 -13.98
C ARG A 1092 -30.64 -13.51 -13.06
N THR A 1093 -29.98 -13.34 -11.92
CA THR A 1093 -29.75 -14.44 -10.96
C THR A 1093 -30.96 -14.73 -10.07
N LEU A 1094 -31.92 -13.82 -9.93
CA LEU A 1094 -33.22 -14.12 -9.31
C LEU A 1094 -34.06 -15.04 -10.21
N GLU A 1095 -33.98 -14.84 -11.52
CA GLU A 1095 -34.65 -15.69 -12.52
C GLU A 1095 -34.05 -17.12 -12.56
N ILE A 1096 -32.79 -17.29 -12.17
CA ILE A 1096 -32.10 -18.60 -12.15
C ILE A 1096 -32.73 -19.58 -11.16
N GLU A 1097 -33.21 -19.12 -9.99
CA GLU A 1097 -33.71 -20.03 -8.95
C GLU A 1097 -34.94 -20.82 -9.43
N SER A 1098 -35.89 -20.15 -10.12
CA SER A 1098 -37.05 -20.80 -10.72
C SER A 1098 -36.69 -21.64 -11.96
N GLU A 1099 -35.69 -21.22 -12.73
CA GLU A 1099 -35.18 -22.00 -13.87
C GLU A 1099 -34.55 -23.32 -13.40
N LEU A 1100 -33.74 -23.30 -12.33
CA LEU A 1100 -33.12 -24.51 -11.75
C LEU A 1100 -34.18 -25.50 -11.27
N GLU A 1101 -35.21 -25.01 -10.57
CA GLU A 1101 -36.32 -25.85 -10.11
C GLU A 1101 -37.06 -26.50 -11.29
N SER A 1102 -37.27 -25.76 -12.39
CA SER A 1102 -37.95 -26.28 -13.58
C SER A 1102 -37.19 -27.40 -14.30
N ILE A 1103 -35.87 -27.46 -14.13
CA ILE A 1103 -35.00 -28.51 -14.70
C ILE A 1103 -34.58 -29.56 -13.66
N GLY A 1104 -35.22 -29.56 -12.47
CA GLY A 1104 -35.00 -30.58 -11.44
C GLY A 1104 -33.75 -30.40 -10.58
N ILE A 1105 -33.09 -29.23 -10.64
CA ILE A 1105 -31.93 -28.91 -9.79
C ILE A 1105 -32.43 -28.16 -8.55
N ASN A 1106 -32.05 -28.62 -7.36
CA ASN A 1106 -32.40 -27.93 -6.13
C ASN A 1106 -31.82 -26.49 -6.13
N PRO A 1107 -32.65 -25.43 -6.03
CA PRO A 1107 -32.21 -24.04 -6.06
C PRO A 1107 -31.16 -23.69 -4.99
N ASP A 1108 -31.13 -24.43 -3.88
CA ASP A 1108 -30.11 -24.28 -2.83
C ASP A 1108 -28.67 -24.57 -3.30
N ARG A 1109 -28.52 -25.19 -4.48
CA ARG A 1109 -27.23 -25.42 -5.13
C ARG A 1109 -26.65 -24.15 -5.78
N PHE A 1110 -27.44 -23.09 -5.90
CA PHE A 1110 -27.00 -21.79 -6.36
C PHE A 1110 -26.92 -20.78 -5.20
N MET A 1111 -25.87 -19.98 -5.15
CA MET A 1111 -25.75 -18.89 -4.18
C MET A 1111 -25.20 -17.63 -4.82
N ARG A 1112 -25.85 -16.52 -4.48
CA ARG A 1112 -25.42 -15.16 -4.81
C ARG A 1112 -25.01 -14.46 -3.53
N LYS A 1113 -23.86 -13.77 -3.53
CA LYS A 1113 -23.44 -12.90 -2.42
C LYS A 1113 -22.72 -11.66 -2.95
N TRP A 1114 -22.94 -10.54 -2.30
CA TRP A 1114 -22.23 -9.30 -2.56
C TRP A 1114 -21.14 -9.12 -1.52
N VAL A 1115 -19.89 -9.01 -1.99
CA VAL A 1115 -18.67 -8.99 -1.18
C VAL A 1115 -17.78 -7.86 -1.71
N SER A 1116 -17.47 -6.89 -0.85
CA SER A 1116 -16.53 -5.81 -1.11
C SER A 1116 -15.08 -6.30 -1.16
N ALA A 1117 -14.20 -5.51 -1.77
CA ALA A 1117 -12.76 -5.78 -1.80
C ALA A 1117 -12.13 -5.83 -0.39
N SER A 1118 -12.75 -5.18 0.61
CA SER A 1118 -12.31 -5.16 2.02
C SER A 1118 -12.84 -6.32 2.86
N GLU A 1119 -13.71 -7.18 2.30
CA GLU A 1119 -14.50 -8.15 3.07
C GLU A 1119 -13.96 -9.58 2.96
N GLY A 1120 -12.64 -9.75 3.11
CA GLY A 1120 -12.00 -11.07 2.98
C GLY A 1120 -12.52 -12.13 3.95
N LYS A 1121 -12.83 -11.74 5.20
CA LYS A 1121 -13.41 -12.67 6.19
C LYS A 1121 -14.81 -13.14 5.79
N ILE A 1122 -15.66 -12.20 5.35
CA ILE A 1122 -17.02 -12.50 4.89
C ILE A 1122 -16.98 -13.43 3.68
N PHE A 1123 -16.05 -13.22 2.75
CA PHE A 1123 -15.85 -14.14 1.63
C PHE A 1123 -15.55 -15.57 2.12
N SER A 1124 -14.56 -15.70 3.01
CA SER A 1124 -14.11 -16.98 3.57
C SER A 1124 -15.23 -17.73 4.30
N ASP A 1125 -15.97 -17.02 5.14
CA ASP A 1125 -17.09 -17.58 5.91
C ASP A 1125 -18.22 -18.02 4.99
N THR A 1126 -18.56 -17.18 3.99
CA THR A 1126 -19.60 -17.49 3.00
C THR A 1126 -19.24 -18.75 2.21
N MET A 1127 -17.99 -18.89 1.75
CA MET A 1127 -17.55 -20.09 1.03
C MET A 1127 -17.63 -21.35 1.90
N THR A 1128 -17.24 -21.22 3.17
CA THR A 1128 -17.30 -22.33 4.14
C THR A 1128 -18.74 -22.76 4.39
N GLU A 1129 -19.65 -21.81 4.58
CA GLU A 1129 -21.07 -22.08 4.77
C GLU A 1129 -21.69 -22.72 3.52
N PHE A 1130 -21.39 -22.16 2.33
CA PHE A 1130 -21.93 -22.67 1.08
C PHE A 1130 -21.49 -24.10 0.80
N VAL A 1131 -20.20 -24.41 0.94
CA VAL A 1131 -19.70 -25.78 0.77
C VAL A 1131 -20.35 -26.76 1.76
N LYS A 1132 -20.55 -26.34 3.02
CA LYS A 1132 -21.27 -27.16 4.02
C LYS A 1132 -22.72 -27.42 3.61
N LYS A 1133 -23.39 -26.42 3.03
CA LYS A 1133 -24.76 -26.56 2.51
C LYS A 1133 -24.82 -27.56 1.36
N ILE A 1134 -23.95 -27.42 0.35
CA ILE A 1134 -23.93 -28.33 -0.80
C ILE A 1134 -23.58 -29.76 -0.38
N LYS A 1135 -22.64 -29.93 0.54
CA LYS A 1135 -22.28 -31.25 1.06
C LYS A 1135 -23.48 -31.99 1.68
N LYS A 1136 -24.42 -31.29 2.31
CA LYS A 1136 -25.65 -31.88 2.88
C LYS A 1136 -26.64 -32.33 1.80
N LEU A 1137 -26.64 -31.69 0.64
CA LEU A 1137 -27.51 -32.05 -0.49
C LEU A 1137 -27.00 -33.27 -1.26
N GLY A 1138 -25.76 -33.68 -1.04
CA GLY A 1138 -25.11 -34.75 -1.80
C GLY A 1138 -24.69 -34.30 -3.21
N PRO A 1139 -24.02 -35.19 -3.98
CA PRO A 1139 -23.66 -34.91 -5.36
C PRO A 1139 -24.90 -34.64 -6.20
N LEU A 1140 -24.77 -33.81 -7.24
CA LEU A 1140 -25.81 -33.69 -8.26
C LEU A 1140 -25.81 -34.97 -9.10
N GLU A 1141 -26.95 -35.67 -9.16
CA GLU A 1141 -27.11 -36.85 -10.03
C GLU A 1141 -27.04 -36.40 -11.49
N SER A 1142 -26.18 -37.06 -12.27
CA SER A 1142 -25.85 -36.73 -13.66
C SER A 1142 -26.97 -37.02 -14.64
#